data_AF-A0A1Y3D8N7-F1
#
_entry.id   AF-A0A1Y3D8N7-F1
#
_cell.length_a   1.000
_cell.length_b   1.000
_cell.length_c   1.000
_cell.angle_alpha   90.00
_cell.angle_beta   90.00
_cell.angle_gamma   90.00
#
_symmetry.space_group_name_H-M   'P 1'
#
loop_
_entity.id
_entity.type
_entity.pdbx_description
1 polymer ?
#
loop_
_entity_poly.entity_id
_entity_poly.type
_entity_poly.pdbx_seq_one_letter_code
_entity_poly.pdbx_strand_id
1 'polypeptide(L)'
;MNNIYKVIWNATLGTWIAVSELAKAKTKSSKVTAIIGTATIFLMVSLSPAAMATGMHDDDPHSSGQNWKINTGKTGTGTVSGNSSTAVGSGDEVKFIAGNNIALTQAGKTITVATNPDLVSTSITTGNSQLNNNGLTIVGGPSVTTGGINAGNKTITNVASGGMTTTNAANIGDLNTATLNTTNALTSKGLDFAGNSGANVHRNLGQVLDIKGGFTGADAAASNENVKTVTTANGIDVRLAKNVKFDSVATGASSLDSNGLSISGGSKFTSAGISAGNQVINNVADGVALSDAVNKGQLDTTNQNITNLQNQTFKIQANGDAATAVKSSDTVQFKDGANIQISRSGNDITFATAPTVNFDQVTVGSVITDKAKNTIVGLSNTSITASDFATVGRAASEEQLKKVADNATNANRGWTFSTTKIGTGIRTLTNNSSTTVAPGDDLEFVAGNNIELTQVDKVLTIATNPDLISTSITTGNSKLDNNGVSIGSVVQLGGTGLTIVGGPSVTTGGISAGNKIITNVANGIVGSDAVNKSQLDSAIINVQTNINQVNDQAVLYNKNPDSSVDKNNITLAGGDNGTGIHNLADGAIAAGSKDAVNGGQLADVRDSLQGQIDITTTYLTNFQTTLDSGSMGLVKQVDGPKGVITVAKDTGGTTVNISGTDGNRVITGVAKGAVNATSTDVINGSQLNTTNQAVVSYLGGGAGYDNITGSFNAPAYKVDSKEYNNVGGAIDALNQADQNLNSKINNVNNKLDDAFRATNHRIDSVEDKANAGIAAAMALESAPYIAGKYTYAVGAAYHSGENAVGVTLRKTADNGRWSVTGGVAVASQGDPSVRIGISGVID
;
A
#
# COMPACT_ATOMS: atom_id res chain seq x y z
N MET A 1 -15.07 -40.50 31.62
CA MET A 1 -15.03 -41.68 32.52
C MET A 1 -15.96 -41.43 33.68
N ASN A 2 -16.60 -42.45 34.24
CA ASN A 2 -17.57 -42.28 35.34
C ASN A 2 -16.83 -42.03 36.67
N ASN A 3 -17.07 -40.87 37.28
CA ASN A 3 -16.70 -40.63 38.68
C ASN A 3 -17.95 -40.88 39.54
N ILE A 4 -17.86 -41.89 40.41
CA ILE A 4 -18.92 -42.20 41.38
C ILE A 4 -18.72 -41.30 42.59
N TYR A 5 -19.81 -40.66 43.04
CA TYR A 5 -19.82 -39.80 44.22
C TYR A 5 -20.74 -40.41 45.29
N LYS A 6 -20.31 -40.37 46.54
CA LYS A 6 -21.13 -40.78 47.68
C LYS A 6 -21.66 -39.56 48.42
N VAL A 7 -22.96 -39.56 48.70
CA VAL A 7 -23.64 -38.50 49.45
C VAL A 7 -23.60 -38.85 50.94
N ILE A 8 -23.09 -37.94 51.75
CA ILE A 8 -22.91 -38.11 53.20
C ILE A 8 -23.33 -36.86 53.98
N TRP A 9 -23.87 -37.07 55.17
CA TRP A 9 -24.42 -36.03 56.04
C TRP A 9 -23.31 -35.35 56.84
N ASN A 10 -23.15 -34.03 56.67
CA ASN A 10 -22.20 -33.25 57.45
C ASN A 10 -22.90 -32.65 58.68
N ALA A 11 -22.72 -33.28 59.83
CA ALA A 11 -23.34 -32.87 61.09
C ALA A 11 -22.94 -31.46 61.56
N THR A 12 -21.81 -30.91 61.10
CA THR A 12 -21.35 -29.55 61.44
C THR A 12 -22.02 -28.48 60.57
N LEU A 13 -22.52 -28.84 59.39
CA LEU A 13 -23.14 -27.92 58.41
C LEU A 13 -24.63 -28.20 58.15
N GLY A 14 -25.23 -29.20 58.80
CA GLY A 14 -26.66 -29.52 58.71
C GLY A 14 -27.15 -29.89 57.30
N THR A 15 -26.25 -30.38 56.43
CA THR A 15 -26.53 -30.60 55.00
C THR A 15 -25.89 -31.89 54.48
N TRP A 16 -26.49 -32.44 53.41
CA TRP A 16 -25.93 -33.55 52.65
C TRP A 16 -24.95 -33.03 51.60
N ILE A 17 -23.76 -33.64 51.52
CA ILE A 17 -22.70 -33.24 50.57
C ILE A 17 -22.22 -34.46 49.78
N ALA A 18 -21.95 -34.28 48.48
CA ALA A 18 -21.39 -35.31 47.61
C ALA A 18 -19.84 -35.23 47.61
N VAL A 19 -19.18 -36.38 47.80
CA VAL A 19 -17.70 -36.47 47.86
C VAL A 19 -17.24 -37.67 47.01
N SER A 20 -16.06 -37.60 46.39
CA SER A 20 -15.49 -38.72 45.64
C SER A 20 -14.79 -39.73 46.55
N GLU A 21 -14.75 -41.01 46.15
CA GLU A 21 -14.27 -42.10 47.02
C GLU A 21 -12.73 -42.19 47.17
N LEU A 22 -11.96 -41.28 46.58
CA LEU A 22 -10.49 -41.33 46.55
C LEU A 22 -9.82 -40.44 47.62
N ALA A 23 -10.09 -40.72 48.89
CA ALA A 23 -9.40 -40.12 50.02
C ALA A 23 -9.06 -41.15 51.13
N LYS A 24 -7.84 -41.71 51.11
CA LYS A 24 -7.34 -42.60 52.17
C LYS A 24 -6.88 -41.81 53.39
N ALA A 25 -7.75 -41.65 54.38
CA ALA A 25 -7.36 -41.17 55.70
C ALA A 25 -6.55 -42.23 56.48
N LYS A 26 -5.44 -41.82 57.11
CA LYS A 26 -4.78 -42.57 58.19
C LYS A 26 -4.69 -41.68 59.43
N THR A 27 -5.39 -42.08 60.48
CA THR A 27 -5.40 -41.41 61.79
C THR A 27 -4.31 -41.95 62.72
N LYS A 28 -3.88 -41.14 63.69
CA LYS A 28 -3.63 -41.64 65.05
C LYS A 28 -4.01 -40.59 66.09
N SER A 29 -4.58 -41.05 67.20
CA SER A 29 -4.93 -40.23 68.38
C SER A 29 -3.66 -39.86 69.18
N SER A 30 -3.66 -38.92 70.13
CA SER A 30 -4.40 -39.04 71.42
C SER A 30 -4.56 -37.71 72.16
N LYS A 31 -5.51 -37.66 73.11
CA LYS A 31 -5.61 -36.59 74.14
C LYS A 31 -4.74 -36.93 75.35
N VAL A 32 -4.40 -35.91 76.17
CA VAL A 32 -4.26 -35.89 77.65
C VAL A 32 -3.72 -34.50 78.01
N THR A 33 -4.52 -33.61 78.61
CA THR A 33 -4.57 -33.30 80.07
C THR A 33 -3.23 -32.87 80.65
N ALA A 34 -3.11 -31.59 81.00
CA ALA A 34 -1.96 -31.06 81.74
C ALA A 34 -2.07 -31.36 83.25
N ILE A 35 -0.97 -31.78 83.85
CA ILE A 35 -0.81 -31.96 85.31
C ILE A 35 0.43 -31.20 85.74
N ILE A 36 0.35 -30.53 86.89
CA ILE A 36 1.48 -29.83 87.51
C ILE A 36 2.42 -30.88 88.15
N GLY A 37 3.69 -30.89 87.76
CA GLY A 37 4.67 -31.85 88.29
C GLY A 37 6.11 -31.31 88.20
N THR A 38 6.79 -31.26 89.34
CA THR A 38 8.18 -30.80 89.49
C THR A 38 9.20 -31.91 89.21
N ALA A 39 10.26 -31.63 88.47
CA ALA A 39 11.48 -32.45 88.47
C ALA A 39 12.74 -31.62 88.15
N THR A 40 13.80 -31.80 88.95
CA THR A 40 15.13 -31.19 88.77
C THR A 40 16.13 -32.17 88.16
N ILE A 41 16.92 -31.71 87.19
CA ILE A 41 18.28 -32.18 86.85
C ILE A 41 19.06 -30.87 86.56
N PHE A 42 20.05 -30.38 87.32
CA PHE A 42 21.26 -30.99 87.90
C PHE A 42 22.35 -31.32 86.85
N LEU A 43 23.17 -30.32 86.51
CA LEU A 43 24.49 -30.52 85.93
C LEU A 43 25.55 -29.99 86.91
N MET A 44 26.28 -30.89 87.55
CA MET A 44 27.40 -30.53 88.42
C MET A 44 28.64 -30.21 87.57
N VAL A 45 29.32 -29.11 87.89
CA VAL A 45 30.78 -29.04 87.76
C VAL A 45 31.34 -29.42 89.12
N SER A 46 32.07 -30.53 89.18
CA SER A 46 32.65 -31.07 90.41
C SER A 46 33.90 -30.28 90.82
N LEU A 47 33.92 -29.78 92.04
CA LEU A 47 35.16 -29.45 92.75
C LEU A 47 35.58 -30.65 93.61
N SER A 48 36.81 -31.10 93.45
CA SER A 48 37.39 -32.24 94.18
C SER A 48 37.90 -31.83 95.58
N PRO A 49 37.91 -32.74 96.57
CA PRO A 49 38.33 -32.42 97.92
C PRO A 49 39.86 -32.53 98.15
N ALA A 50 40.35 -31.71 99.08
CA ALA A 50 41.49 -31.93 99.98
C ALA A 50 42.92 -32.20 99.42
N ALA A 51 43.68 -31.11 99.23
CA ALA A 51 45.06 -30.96 99.73
C ALA A 51 45.34 -29.44 99.86
N MET A 52 45.56 -28.82 101.03
CA MET A 52 46.52 -29.05 102.14
C MET A 52 47.94 -28.52 101.86
N ALA A 53 48.10 -27.20 102.05
CA ALA A 53 49.36 -26.52 102.38
C ALA A 53 49.00 -25.22 103.16
N THR A 54 48.81 -25.30 104.48
CA THR A 54 49.81 -24.84 105.47
C THR A 54 50.27 -23.39 105.26
N GLY A 55 49.59 -22.46 105.96
CA GLY A 55 49.88 -21.02 105.89
C GLY A 55 49.20 -20.21 107.00
N MET A 56 48.97 -20.83 108.17
CA MET A 56 48.61 -20.07 109.37
C MET A 56 49.87 -19.42 109.94
N HIS A 57 49.85 -18.11 110.10
CA HIS A 57 50.61 -17.45 111.15
C HIS A 57 49.63 -16.59 111.94
N ASP A 58 49.64 -16.76 113.26
CA ASP A 58 48.94 -15.90 114.20
C ASP A 58 49.82 -14.66 114.49
N ASP A 59 49.45 -13.85 115.48
CA ASP A 59 50.16 -12.65 116.03
C ASP A 59 49.62 -11.27 115.61
N ASP A 60 48.47 -10.88 116.20
CA ASP A 60 48.23 -9.60 116.92
C ASP A 60 48.34 -8.24 116.15
N PRO A 61 47.96 -7.06 116.73
CA PRO A 61 46.88 -6.75 117.68
C PRO A 61 45.77 -5.86 117.08
N HIS A 62 44.82 -5.44 117.94
CA HIS A 62 43.63 -4.64 117.60
C HIS A 62 43.86 -3.28 116.90
N SER A 63 42.87 -2.89 116.08
CA SER A 63 42.49 -1.47 115.92
C SER A 63 40.96 -1.33 115.83
N SER A 64 40.38 -0.56 116.76
CA SER A 64 38.94 -0.32 116.87
C SER A 64 38.46 0.81 115.96
N GLY A 65 37.30 0.65 115.30
CA GLY A 65 36.55 1.76 114.69
C GLY A 65 36.40 1.77 113.17
N GLN A 66 36.75 0.69 112.47
CA GLN A 66 36.59 0.61 111.00
C GLN A 66 35.14 0.33 110.59
N ASN A 67 34.31 1.38 110.58
CA ASN A 67 33.01 1.37 109.90
C ASN A 67 33.21 1.05 108.41
N TRP A 68 32.56 -0.01 107.91
CA TRP A 68 32.58 -0.32 106.48
C TRP A 68 31.84 0.77 105.69
N LYS A 69 32.31 1.10 104.49
CA LYS A 69 31.67 2.13 103.66
C LYS A 69 30.85 1.50 102.55
N ILE A 70 29.61 1.96 102.39
CA ILE A 70 28.87 1.72 101.16
C ILE A 70 29.27 2.76 100.11
N ASN A 71 29.41 2.33 98.87
CA ASN A 71 29.67 3.19 97.73
C ASN A 71 29.06 2.57 96.46
N THR A 72 28.23 3.32 95.75
CA THR A 72 27.65 2.90 94.47
C THR A 72 28.53 3.39 93.32
N GLY A 73 29.24 2.47 92.67
CA GLY A 73 30.08 2.76 91.50
C GLY A 73 29.56 2.07 90.24
N LYS A 74 29.96 2.59 89.07
CA LYS A 74 29.69 1.96 87.76
C LYS A 74 30.99 1.69 87.02
N THR A 75 31.11 0.50 86.44
CA THR A 75 32.22 0.11 85.54
C THR A 75 31.76 -0.04 84.08
N GLY A 76 30.46 0.16 83.80
CA GLY A 76 29.86 0.04 82.47
C GLY A 76 28.80 1.10 82.17
N THR A 77 27.81 0.71 81.36
CA THR A 77 26.76 1.57 80.79
C THR A 77 25.55 1.82 81.72
N GLY A 78 25.38 1.06 82.80
CA GLY A 78 24.30 1.27 83.77
C GLY A 78 24.40 2.63 84.48
N THR A 79 23.25 3.20 84.85
CA THR A 79 23.17 4.49 85.56
C THR A 79 23.30 4.32 87.08
N VAL A 80 23.98 5.28 87.71
CA VAL A 80 24.09 5.42 89.18
C VAL A 80 23.91 6.89 89.50
N SER A 81 23.15 7.18 90.56
CA SER A 81 22.92 8.54 91.08
C SER A 81 23.13 8.52 92.60
N GLY A 82 23.69 9.60 93.17
CA GLY A 82 23.99 9.69 94.60
C GLY A 82 25.27 8.94 95.04
N ASN A 83 26.34 8.99 94.25
CA ASN A 83 27.61 8.28 94.49
C ASN A 83 28.52 8.91 95.57
N SER A 84 28.02 9.01 96.81
CA SER A 84 28.84 9.38 97.98
C SER A 84 29.24 8.15 98.80
N SER A 85 30.49 8.09 99.26
CA SER A 85 30.98 6.96 100.07
C SER A 85 30.68 7.16 101.56
N THR A 86 29.49 6.74 101.96
CA THR A 86 29.00 6.85 103.34
C THR A 86 29.55 5.74 104.22
N ALA A 87 30.05 6.08 105.41
CA ALA A 87 30.43 5.10 106.43
C ALA A 87 29.18 4.57 107.15
N VAL A 88 29.04 3.25 107.22
CA VAL A 88 27.92 2.55 107.86
C VAL A 88 28.30 2.25 109.31
N GLY A 89 27.56 2.81 110.26
CA GLY A 89 27.75 2.65 111.69
C GLY A 89 27.28 1.31 112.23
N SER A 90 27.67 1.02 113.48
CA SER A 90 27.18 -0.17 114.20
C SER A 90 25.71 0.02 114.58
N GLY A 91 24.81 -0.63 113.84
CA GLY A 91 23.35 -0.53 114.02
C GLY A 91 22.60 0.06 112.83
N ASP A 92 23.29 0.62 111.83
CA ASP A 92 22.65 1.23 110.66
C ASP A 92 22.03 0.19 109.71
N GLU A 93 20.80 0.43 109.23
CA GLU A 93 20.16 -0.40 108.21
C GLU A 93 20.60 0.00 106.80
N VAL A 94 21.14 -0.95 106.03
CA VAL A 94 21.47 -0.77 104.61
C VAL A 94 20.42 -1.47 103.75
N LYS A 95 19.53 -0.67 103.14
CA LYS A 95 18.41 -1.16 102.34
C LYS A 95 18.73 -1.20 100.85
N PHE A 96 18.78 -2.40 100.28
CA PHE A 96 18.85 -2.60 98.84
C PHE A 96 17.45 -2.56 98.23
N ILE A 97 17.21 -1.63 97.29
CA ILE A 97 15.92 -1.47 96.60
C ILE A 97 16.08 -1.96 95.16
N ALA A 98 15.18 -2.86 94.74
CA ALA A 98 15.12 -3.34 93.37
C ALA A 98 14.34 -2.36 92.48
N GLY A 99 14.91 -1.95 91.34
CA GLY A 99 14.15 -1.34 90.26
C GLY A 99 13.48 -2.40 89.38
N ASN A 100 12.47 -2.02 88.59
CA ASN A 100 11.55 -2.94 87.87
C ASN A 100 12.19 -4.14 87.14
N ASN A 101 13.41 -3.98 86.61
CA ASN A 101 14.13 -5.00 85.82
C ASN A 101 15.08 -5.88 86.63
N ILE A 102 15.18 -5.65 87.95
CA ILE A 102 16.00 -6.41 88.89
C ILE A 102 15.08 -7.12 89.89
N ALA A 103 15.35 -8.39 90.15
CA ALA A 103 14.79 -9.13 91.27
C ALA A 103 15.87 -9.27 92.36
N LEU A 104 15.56 -8.83 93.58
CA LEU A 104 16.37 -9.06 94.77
C LEU A 104 15.69 -10.11 95.64
N THR A 105 16.38 -11.20 95.94
CA THR A 105 15.90 -12.23 96.89
C THR A 105 16.94 -12.42 97.98
N GLN A 106 16.55 -12.22 99.24
CA GLN A 106 17.42 -12.43 100.39
C GLN A 106 17.10 -13.75 101.09
N ALA A 107 18.12 -14.57 101.32
CA ALA A 107 18.05 -15.79 102.10
C ALA A 107 19.11 -15.73 103.21
N GLY A 108 18.69 -15.33 104.42
CA GLY A 108 19.59 -15.12 105.54
C GLY A 108 20.64 -14.03 105.25
N LYS A 109 21.92 -14.42 105.22
CA LYS A 109 23.06 -13.52 104.94
C LYS A 109 23.36 -13.37 103.43
N THR A 110 22.70 -14.14 102.56
CA THR A 110 22.93 -14.09 101.11
C THR A 110 21.86 -13.26 100.42
N ILE A 111 22.28 -12.29 99.60
CA ILE A 111 21.40 -11.57 98.68
C ILE A 111 21.69 -12.09 97.27
N THR A 112 20.68 -12.64 96.61
CA THR A 112 20.71 -13.00 95.20
C THR A 112 20.19 -11.83 94.39
N VAL A 113 20.99 -11.35 93.43
CA VAL A 113 20.60 -10.35 92.44
C VAL A 113 20.36 -11.07 91.11
N ALA A 114 19.16 -10.95 90.57
CA ALA A 114 18.79 -11.50 89.26
C ALA A 114 18.13 -10.41 88.41
N THR A 115 18.05 -10.62 87.10
CA THR A 115 17.12 -9.86 86.25
C THR A 115 15.70 -10.37 86.46
N ASN A 116 14.72 -9.48 86.43
CA ASN A 116 13.31 -9.87 86.34
C ASN A 116 13.08 -10.61 85.01
N PRO A 117 12.40 -11.79 84.96
CA PRO A 117 12.06 -12.45 83.70
C PRO A 117 11.26 -11.56 82.74
N ASP A 118 10.36 -10.73 83.28
CA ASP A 118 9.59 -9.75 82.51
C ASP A 118 10.30 -8.38 82.55
N LEU A 119 11.06 -8.07 81.50
CA LEU A 119 11.83 -6.82 81.40
C LEU A 119 10.97 -5.66 80.86
N VAL A 120 10.85 -4.60 81.65
CA VAL A 120 10.17 -3.35 81.29
C VAL A 120 11.22 -2.36 80.75
N SER A 121 11.26 -2.15 79.43
CA SER A 121 12.14 -1.16 78.79
C SER A 121 11.48 -0.49 77.59
N THR A 122 11.85 0.77 77.32
CA THR A 122 11.46 1.50 76.11
C THR A 122 12.26 1.05 74.88
N SER A 123 13.46 0.49 75.09
CA SER A 123 14.21 -0.22 74.04
C SER A 123 15.13 -1.29 74.61
N ILE A 124 15.38 -2.33 73.82
CA ILE A 124 16.35 -3.39 74.10
C ILE A 124 17.26 -3.46 72.89
N THR A 125 18.58 -3.33 73.09
CA THR A 125 19.58 -3.44 72.02
C THR A 125 20.54 -4.59 72.32
N THR A 126 20.62 -5.55 71.41
CA THR A 126 21.42 -6.77 71.52
C THR A 126 22.26 -6.94 70.26
N GLY A 127 23.52 -6.51 70.31
CA GLY A 127 24.38 -6.40 69.12
C GLY A 127 23.75 -5.48 68.07
N ASN A 128 23.63 -5.96 66.83
CA ASN A 128 23.04 -5.22 65.72
C ASN A 128 21.49 -5.17 65.76
N SER A 129 20.83 -5.83 66.71
CA SER A 129 19.36 -5.86 66.80
C SER A 129 18.86 -4.87 67.85
N GLN A 130 17.83 -4.08 67.51
CA GLN A 130 17.12 -3.23 68.45
C GLN A 130 15.60 -3.50 68.38
N LEU A 131 15.00 -3.76 69.54
CA LEU A 131 13.56 -3.78 69.75
C LEU A 131 13.16 -2.49 70.48
N ASN A 132 12.18 -1.74 69.96
CA ASN A 132 11.64 -0.53 70.57
C ASN A 132 10.15 -0.36 70.22
N ASN A 133 9.52 0.78 70.56
CA ASN A 133 8.11 1.07 70.26
C ASN A 133 7.72 0.95 68.77
N ASN A 134 8.66 1.06 67.84
CA ASN A 134 8.43 0.90 66.40
C ASN A 134 8.61 -0.54 65.91
N GLY A 135 8.98 -1.49 66.79
CA GLY A 135 9.21 -2.90 66.46
C GLY A 135 10.68 -3.31 66.51
N LEU A 136 11.03 -4.37 65.78
CA LEU A 136 12.37 -4.96 65.70
C LEU A 136 13.10 -4.52 64.43
N THR A 137 14.29 -3.93 64.61
CA THR A 137 15.20 -3.55 63.53
C THR A 137 16.55 -4.27 63.70
N ILE A 138 17.04 -4.93 62.65
CA ILE A 138 18.39 -5.50 62.61
C ILE A 138 19.25 -4.70 61.64
N VAL A 139 20.31 -4.05 62.13
CA VAL A 139 21.22 -3.25 61.30
C VAL A 139 21.96 -4.15 60.30
N GLY A 140 21.71 -3.92 59.00
CA GLY A 140 22.21 -4.76 57.89
C GLY A 140 21.37 -6.03 57.60
N GLY A 141 20.29 -6.25 58.36
CA GLY A 141 19.40 -7.41 58.27
C GLY A 141 17.94 -7.05 57.99
N PRO A 142 17.03 -8.03 58.11
CA PRO A 142 15.59 -7.79 58.08
C PRO A 142 15.09 -6.95 59.26
N SER A 143 13.93 -6.33 59.12
CA SER A 143 13.20 -5.65 60.20
C SER A 143 11.71 -5.97 60.13
N VAL A 144 11.05 -5.94 61.30
CA VAL A 144 9.62 -6.13 61.49
C VAL A 144 9.14 -4.97 62.35
N THR A 145 8.57 -3.97 61.70
CA THR A 145 8.23 -2.68 62.32
C THR A 145 6.72 -2.40 62.25
N THR A 146 6.27 -1.32 62.87
CA THR A 146 4.92 -0.78 62.69
C THR A 146 4.61 -0.39 61.24
N GLY A 147 5.63 -0.18 60.40
CA GLY A 147 5.51 -0.02 58.94
C GLY A 147 5.51 -1.33 58.15
N GLY A 148 5.48 -2.50 58.82
CA GLY A 148 5.49 -3.82 58.19
C GLY A 148 6.87 -4.49 58.18
N ILE A 149 7.02 -5.49 57.30
CA ILE A 149 8.22 -6.33 57.19
C ILE A 149 9.10 -5.81 56.04
N ASN A 150 10.38 -5.56 56.32
CA ASN A 150 11.40 -5.29 55.31
C ASN A 150 12.49 -6.37 55.38
N ALA A 151 12.71 -7.09 54.28
CA ALA A 151 13.67 -8.19 54.24
C ALA A 151 15.16 -7.76 54.20
N GLY A 152 15.47 -6.46 54.07
CA GLY A 152 16.86 -5.97 53.99
C GLY A 152 17.64 -6.59 52.83
N ASN A 153 16.99 -6.65 51.65
CA ASN A 153 17.43 -7.31 50.42
C ASN A 153 17.81 -8.81 50.57
N LYS A 154 17.38 -9.49 51.64
CA LYS A 154 17.49 -10.95 51.79
C LYS A 154 16.32 -11.65 51.07
N THR A 155 16.53 -12.89 50.64
CA THR A 155 15.45 -13.75 50.16
C THR A 155 14.58 -14.25 51.32
N ILE A 156 13.26 -14.17 51.17
CA ILE A 156 12.30 -14.81 52.08
C ILE A 156 12.00 -16.21 51.53
N THR A 157 12.20 -17.25 52.35
CA THR A 157 11.93 -18.64 51.99
C THR A 157 10.82 -19.23 52.86
N ASN A 158 10.26 -20.38 52.48
CA ASN A 158 9.16 -21.07 53.17
C ASN A 158 7.84 -20.27 53.28
N VAL A 159 7.62 -19.29 52.40
CA VAL A 159 6.31 -18.63 52.22
C VAL A 159 5.36 -19.60 51.51
N ALA A 160 4.29 -20.01 52.20
CA ALA A 160 3.24 -20.84 51.62
C ALA A 160 2.50 -20.11 50.48
N SER A 161 1.74 -20.84 49.66
CA SER A 161 0.91 -20.23 48.61
C SER A 161 -0.12 -19.28 49.22
N GLY A 162 -0.28 -18.09 48.64
CA GLY A 162 -1.32 -17.14 49.04
C GLY A 162 -2.74 -17.59 48.67
N GLY A 163 -2.87 -18.56 47.76
CA GLY A 163 -4.15 -18.96 47.16
C GLY A 163 -4.76 -17.84 46.32
N MET A 164 -6.10 -17.75 46.32
CA MET A 164 -6.84 -16.68 45.60
C MET A 164 -7.18 -15.48 46.50
N THR A 165 -6.57 -15.35 47.69
CA THR A 165 -6.93 -14.32 48.67
C THR A 165 -6.05 -13.08 48.49
N THR A 166 -6.67 -11.94 48.17
CA THR A 166 -5.97 -10.68 47.83
C THR A 166 -5.14 -10.06 48.95
N THR A 167 -5.28 -10.53 50.19
CA THR A 167 -4.55 -10.05 51.38
C THR A 167 -3.37 -10.94 51.78
N ASN A 168 -3.17 -12.09 51.12
CA ASN A 168 -2.09 -13.02 51.45
C ASN A 168 -0.81 -12.67 50.66
N ALA A 169 0.35 -12.96 51.25
CA ALA A 169 1.61 -12.89 50.52
C ALA A 169 1.69 -14.01 49.48
N ALA A 170 1.76 -13.65 48.19
CA ALA A 170 1.99 -14.59 47.11
C ALA A 170 3.46 -15.03 47.07
N ASN A 171 3.71 -16.30 46.77
CA ASN A 171 5.06 -16.82 46.52
C ASN A 171 5.35 -16.93 45.01
N ILE A 172 6.60 -17.27 44.65
CA ILE A 172 7.03 -17.37 43.24
C ILE A 172 6.28 -18.48 42.46
N GLY A 173 5.78 -19.51 43.15
CA GLY A 173 4.92 -20.53 42.56
C GLY A 173 3.54 -20.01 42.18
N ASP A 174 2.96 -19.11 42.98
CA ASP A 174 1.70 -18.45 42.67
C ASP A 174 1.84 -17.58 41.41
N LEU A 175 2.91 -16.77 41.33
CA LEU A 175 3.21 -15.93 40.16
C LEU A 175 3.50 -16.77 38.90
N ASN A 176 4.28 -17.85 39.02
CA ASN A 176 4.53 -18.76 37.91
C ASN A 176 3.24 -19.47 37.45
N THR A 177 2.33 -19.81 38.37
CA THR A 177 1.03 -20.42 38.05
C THR A 177 0.11 -19.42 37.35
N ALA A 178 0.03 -18.18 37.81
CA ALA A 178 -0.71 -17.11 37.15
C ALA A 178 -0.17 -16.83 35.73
N THR A 179 1.16 -16.80 35.58
CA THR A 179 1.85 -16.64 34.29
C THR A 179 1.52 -17.80 33.35
N LEU A 180 1.74 -19.05 33.80
CA LEU A 180 1.49 -20.26 33.00
C LEU A 180 0.02 -20.40 32.58
N ASN A 181 -0.93 -20.09 33.48
CA ASN A 181 -2.35 -20.06 33.16
C ASN A 181 -2.67 -18.99 32.11
N THR A 182 -2.05 -17.81 32.19
CA THR A 182 -2.22 -16.74 31.21
C THR A 182 -1.63 -17.11 29.84
N THR A 183 -0.41 -17.66 29.80
CA THR A 183 0.22 -18.16 28.57
C THR A 183 -0.62 -19.26 27.94
N ASN A 184 -1.01 -20.29 28.69
CA ASN A 184 -1.84 -21.38 28.19
C ASN A 184 -3.20 -20.88 27.68
N ALA A 185 -3.83 -19.93 28.38
CA ALA A 185 -5.09 -19.31 27.96
C ALA A 185 -4.93 -18.48 26.67
N LEU A 186 -3.80 -17.82 26.45
CA LEU A 186 -3.53 -17.08 25.21
C LEU A 186 -3.23 -18.05 24.04
N THR A 187 -2.37 -19.04 24.24
CA THR A 187 -2.04 -20.04 23.21
C THR A 187 -3.26 -20.86 22.78
N SER A 188 -4.20 -21.14 23.69
CA SER A 188 -5.45 -21.86 23.40
C SER A 188 -6.66 -20.98 23.06
N LYS A 189 -6.56 -19.65 23.18
CA LYS A 189 -7.54 -18.70 22.62
C LYS A 189 -7.25 -18.32 21.17
N GLY A 190 -6.00 -18.46 20.73
CA GLY A 190 -5.64 -18.40 19.31
C GLY A 190 -6.16 -17.17 18.58
N LEU A 191 -6.59 -17.39 17.33
CA LEU A 191 -7.38 -16.48 16.51
C LEU A 191 -8.45 -17.28 15.76
N ASP A 192 -9.68 -16.77 15.73
CA ASP A 192 -10.79 -17.32 14.93
C ASP A 192 -10.94 -16.54 13.62
N PHE A 193 -10.82 -17.24 12.49
CA PHE A 193 -10.96 -16.67 11.16
C PHE A 193 -12.32 -16.99 10.56
N ALA A 194 -13.07 -15.97 10.16
CA ALA A 194 -14.36 -16.10 9.46
C ALA A 194 -14.22 -15.75 7.98
N GLY A 195 -14.83 -16.55 7.10
CA GLY A 195 -14.97 -16.24 5.67
C GLY A 195 -16.38 -15.73 5.33
N ASN A 196 -16.65 -15.45 4.05
CA ASN A 196 -18.01 -15.15 3.58
C ASN A 196 -18.96 -16.37 3.65
N SER A 197 -18.44 -17.57 3.94
CA SER A 197 -19.18 -18.83 3.98
C SER A 197 -18.33 -19.91 4.63
N GLY A 198 -18.96 -20.83 5.38
CA GLY A 198 -18.29 -21.86 6.17
C GLY A 198 -18.34 -21.56 7.67
N ALA A 199 -17.82 -22.48 8.49
CA ALA A 199 -17.65 -22.26 9.93
C ALA A 199 -16.39 -21.44 10.23
N ASN A 200 -16.29 -20.84 11.41
CA ASN A 200 -15.05 -20.18 11.83
C ASN A 200 -13.90 -21.19 11.97
N VAL A 201 -12.69 -20.75 11.60
CA VAL A 201 -11.48 -21.58 11.57
C VAL A 201 -10.52 -21.08 12.64
N HIS A 202 -10.45 -21.82 13.74
CA HIS A 202 -9.61 -21.50 14.89
C HIS A 202 -8.15 -21.88 14.65
N ARG A 203 -7.19 -21.00 15.01
CA ARG A 203 -5.75 -21.31 15.01
C ARG A 203 -5.11 -20.90 16.33
N ASN A 204 -4.57 -21.87 17.05
CA ASN A 204 -3.72 -21.61 18.21
C ASN A 204 -2.48 -20.82 17.77
N LEU A 205 -1.93 -19.98 18.67
CA LEU A 205 -0.74 -19.19 18.36
C LEU A 205 0.43 -20.11 17.97
N GLY A 206 0.99 -19.89 16.77
CA GLY A 206 2.03 -20.74 16.17
C GLY A 206 1.53 -21.80 15.17
N GLN A 207 0.22 -21.97 14.99
CA GLN A 207 -0.32 -22.79 13.90
C GLN A 207 -0.42 -22.02 12.59
N VAL A 208 -0.17 -22.70 11.46
CA VAL A 208 -0.33 -22.12 10.12
C VAL A 208 -1.81 -22.09 9.73
N LEU A 209 -2.26 -20.96 9.20
CA LEU A 209 -3.51 -20.85 8.44
C LEU A 209 -3.17 -20.93 6.94
N ASP A 210 -3.69 -21.93 6.23
CA ASP A 210 -3.62 -21.91 4.77
C ASP A 210 -4.49 -20.78 4.24
N ILE A 211 -3.95 -19.88 3.43
CA ILE A 211 -4.74 -18.96 2.60
C ILE A 211 -4.35 -19.25 1.15
N LYS A 212 -5.26 -19.87 0.39
CA LYS A 212 -4.94 -20.48 -0.91
C LYS A 212 -6.02 -20.18 -1.95
N GLY A 213 -5.61 -20.05 -3.21
CA GLY A 213 -6.49 -20.01 -4.37
C GLY A 213 -6.23 -21.23 -5.26
N GLY A 214 -7.30 -21.88 -5.74
CA GLY A 214 -7.16 -23.13 -6.51
C GLY A 214 -8.51 -23.79 -6.80
N PHE A 215 -9.33 -23.17 -7.64
CA PHE A 215 -10.69 -23.64 -7.93
C PHE A 215 -10.73 -25.04 -8.56
N THR A 216 -11.36 -25.99 -7.88
CA THR A 216 -11.63 -27.36 -8.38
C THR A 216 -13.06 -27.86 -8.16
N GLY A 217 -13.93 -27.05 -7.54
CA GLY A 217 -15.35 -27.37 -7.30
C GLY A 217 -15.62 -28.20 -6.03
N ALA A 218 -16.87 -28.37 -5.59
CA ALA A 218 -18.12 -27.91 -6.21
C ALA A 218 -18.95 -27.06 -5.24
N ASP A 219 -19.42 -25.91 -5.73
CA ASP A 219 -20.45 -25.08 -5.11
C ASP A 219 -21.09 -24.26 -6.25
N ALA A 220 -22.42 -24.23 -6.37
CA ALA A 220 -23.08 -23.64 -7.54
C ALA A 220 -23.15 -22.11 -7.41
N ALA A 221 -22.48 -21.40 -8.34
CA ALA A 221 -22.52 -19.93 -8.47
C ALA A 221 -22.13 -19.14 -7.20
N ALA A 222 -21.00 -19.47 -6.58
CA ALA A 222 -20.49 -18.76 -5.40
C ALA A 222 -19.67 -17.49 -5.75
N SER A 223 -20.12 -16.34 -5.26
CA SER A 223 -19.44 -15.03 -5.31
C SER A 223 -19.70 -14.23 -4.01
N ASN A 224 -19.37 -12.93 -3.98
CA ASN A 224 -20.14 -11.95 -3.20
C ASN A 224 -20.73 -10.87 -4.13
N GLU A 225 -19.94 -10.38 -5.08
CA GLU A 225 -20.32 -10.50 -6.49
C GLU A 225 -19.16 -10.92 -7.40
N ASN A 226 -17.90 -10.66 -7.01
CA ASN A 226 -16.70 -11.11 -7.75
C ASN A 226 -15.75 -12.02 -6.96
N VAL A 227 -15.42 -11.71 -5.69
CA VAL A 227 -14.44 -12.46 -4.88
C VAL A 227 -15.11 -12.99 -3.63
N LYS A 228 -14.99 -14.29 -3.37
CA LYS A 228 -15.52 -14.95 -2.16
C LYS A 228 -14.39 -15.61 -1.37
N THR A 229 -14.34 -15.34 -0.07
CA THR A 229 -13.59 -16.16 0.88
C THR A 229 -14.48 -17.28 1.41
N VAL A 230 -13.96 -18.51 1.48
CA VAL A 230 -14.68 -19.66 2.04
C VAL A 230 -13.77 -20.35 3.04
N THR A 231 -14.22 -20.50 4.28
CA THR A 231 -13.46 -21.23 5.30
C THR A 231 -13.56 -22.73 5.07
N THR A 232 -12.42 -23.41 5.18
CA THR A 232 -12.25 -24.87 5.14
C THR A 232 -11.57 -25.33 6.43
N ALA A 233 -11.59 -26.62 6.75
CA ALA A 233 -10.94 -27.12 7.97
C ALA A 233 -9.46 -26.67 8.11
N ASN A 234 -8.76 -26.56 6.98
CA ASN A 234 -7.34 -26.24 6.93
C ASN A 234 -7.04 -24.75 6.72
N GLY A 235 -8.00 -23.92 6.28
CA GLY A 235 -7.69 -22.54 5.92
C GLY A 235 -8.84 -21.71 5.35
N ILE A 236 -8.48 -20.70 4.55
CA ILE A 236 -9.39 -19.86 3.77
C ILE A 236 -9.08 -20.06 2.28
N ASP A 237 -10.08 -20.54 1.55
CA ASP A 237 -10.09 -20.52 0.09
C ASP A 237 -10.44 -19.11 -0.40
N VAL A 238 -9.61 -18.52 -1.25
CA VAL A 238 -9.93 -17.30 -2.00
C VAL A 238 -10.37 -17.68 -3.41
N ARG A 239 -11.61 -17.35 -3.78
CA ARG A 239 -12.27 -17.78 -5.02
C ARG A 239 -12.77 -16.58 -5.82
N LEU A 240 -12.61 -16.63 -7.15
CA LEU A 240 -13.21 -15.66 -8.09
C LEU A 240 -14.49 -16.27 -8.70
N ALA A 241 -15.49 -15.43 -8.98
CA ALA A 241 -16.71 -15.82 -9.69
C ALA A 241 -16.40 -16.29 -11.13
N LYS A 242 -17.19 -17.24 -11.67
CA LYS A 242 -17.06 -17.65 -13.09
C LYS A 242 -17.46 -16.54 -14.07
N ASN A 243 -18.51 -15.80 -13.72
CA ASN A 243 -19.00 -14.66 -14.49
C ASN A 243 -18.69 -13.41 -13.66
N VAL A 244 -17.55 -12.77 -13.94
CA VAL A 244 -17.07 -11.60 -13.19
C VAL A 244 -17.78 -10.35 -13.73
N LYS A 245 -18.36 -9.54 -12.84
CA LYS A 245 -18.99 -8.26 -13.18
C LYS A 245 -17.99 -7.13 -13.02
N PHE A 246 -17.77 -6.34 -14.07
CA PHE A 246 -16.96 -5.12 -14.00
C PHE A 246 -17.75 -3.97 -14.63
N ASP A 247 -17.72 -2.79 -14.01
CA ASP A 247 -18.28 -1.57 -14.63
C ASP A 247 -17.44 -1.13 -15.84
N SER A 248 -16.12 -1.36 -15.76
CA SER A 248 -15.19 -1.28 -16.89
C SER A 248 -13.97 -2.18 -16.68
N VAL A 249 -13.34 -2.60 -17.78
CA VAL A 249 -12.08 -3.34 -17.82
C VAL A 249 -11.12 -2.57 -18.73
N ALA A 250 -10.05 -2.03 -18.16
CA ALA A 250 -9.01 -1.30 -18.90
C ALA A 250 -7.75 -2.17 -19.06
N THR A 251 -7.35 -2.44 -20.30
CA THR A 251 -6.12 -3.16 -20.65
C THR A 251 -5.28 -2.34 -21.63
N GLY A 252 -4.37 -1.53 -21.08
CA GLY A 252 -3.55 -0.60 -21.86
C GLY A 252 -4.41 0.45 -22.56
N ALA A 253 -4.39 0.47 -23.90
CA ALA A 253 -5.20 1.38 -24.70
C ALA A 253 -6.68 0.96 -24.86
N SER A 254 -7.08 -0.23 -24.41
CA SER A 254 -8.45 -0.75 -24.58
C SER A 254 -9.28 -0.56 -23.32
N SER A 255 -10.48 0.00 -23.45
CA SER A 255 -11.55 -0.02 -22.44
C SER A 255 -12.69 -0.92 -22.93
N LEU A 256 -13.17 -1.82 -22.08
CA LEU A 256 -14.43 -2.53 -22.24
C LEU A 256 -15.36 -2.11 -21.08
N ASP A 257 -16.42 -1.38 -21.38
CA ASP A 257 -17.36 -0.85 -20.38
C ASP A 257 -18.81 -1.02 -20.84
N SER A 258 -19.77 -0.45 -20.10
CA SER A 258 -21.20 -0.51 -20.43
C SER A 258 -21.58 -0.01 -21.83
N ASN A 259 -20.72 0.78 -22.49
CA ASN A 259 -20.89 1.23 -23.87
C ASN A 259 -20.29 0.26 -24.89
N GLY A 260 -19.52 -0.76 -24.48
CA GLY A 260 -18.83 -1.71 -25.34
C GLY A 260 -17.30 -1.57 -25.32
N LEU A 261 -16.62 -2.03 -26.38
CA LEU A 261 -15.17 -2.01 -26.51
C LEU A 261 -14.71 -0.74 -27.26
N SER A 262 -13.79 0.02 -26.67
CA SER A 262 -13.16 1.20 -27.26
C SER A 262 -11.64 1.13 -27.14
N ILE A 263 -10.93 1.04 -28.26
CA ILE A 263 -9.46 1.14 -28.30
C ILE A 263 -9.07 2.60 -28.56
N SER A 264 -8.24 3.18 -27.69
CA SER A 264 -7.72 4.54 -27.83
C SER A 264 -6.83 4.64 -29.08
N GLY A 265 -7.15 5.58 -29.98
CA GLY A 265 -6.50 5.71 -31.29
C GLY A 265 -6.80 4.58 -32.28
N GLY A 266 -7.71 3.65 -31.95
CA GLY A 266 -8.03 2.48 -32.78
C GLY A 266 -9.52 2.27 -32.99
N SER A 267 -9.89 1.04 -33.33
CA SER A 267 -11.28 0.65 -33.60
C SER A 267 -12.13 0.56 -32.33
N LYS A 268 -13.45 0.70 -32.50
CA LYS A 268 -14.45 0.65 -31.43
C LYS A 268 -15.66 -0.19 -31.87
N PHE A 269 -16.20 -0.95 -30.92
CA PHE A 269 -17.37 -1.80 -31.07
C PHE A 269 -18.30 -1.48 -29.90
N THR A 270 -19.19 -0.52 -30.11
CA THR A 270 -19.99 0.08 -29.03
C THR A 270 -21.50 -0.01 -29.29
N SER A 271 -22.30 0.37 -28.30
CA SER A 271 -23.75 0.58 -28.41
C SER A 271 -24.15 1.59 -29.50
N ALA A 272 -23.23 2.48 -29.89
CA ALA A 272 -23.38 3.40 -31.02
C ALA A 272 -22.96 2.78 -32.38
N GLY A 273 -22.61 1.49 -32.41
CA GLY A 273 -22.18 0.76 -33.60
C GLY A 273 -20.67 0.52 -33.68
N ILE A 274 -20.21 0.15 -34.88
CA ILE A 274 -18.80 -0.15 -35.16
C ILE A 274 -18.13 1.08 -35.78
N SER A 275 -16.99 1.49 -35.24
CA SER A 275 -16.10 2.48 -35.85
C SER A 275 -14.72 1.87 -36.05
N ALA A 276 -14.26 1.76 -37.30
CA ALA A 276 -12.97 1.13 -37.59
C ALA A 276 -11.75 1.97 -37.16
N GLY A 277 -11.92 3.25 -36.79
CA GLY A 277 -10.80 4.13 -36.46
C GLY A 277 -9.91 4.42 -37.69
N ASN A 278 -10.53 4.70 -38.84
CA ASN A 278 -9.89 4.86 -40.16
C ASN A 278 -9.14 3.62 -40.69
N GLN A 279 -9.28 2.44 -40.06
CA GLN A 279 -8.73 1.18 -40.55
C GLN A 279 -9.65 0.51 -41.58
N VAL A 280 -9.08 -0.34 -42.44
CA VAL A 280 -9.84 -1.11 -43.44
C VAL A 280 -10.50 -2.32 -42.77
N ILE A 281 -11.83 -2.39 -42.82
CA ILE A 281 -12.57 -3.60 -42.45
C ILE A 281 -12.47 -4.59 -43.60
N ASN A 282 -11.79 -5.71 -43.39
CA ASN A 282 -11.70 -6.83 -44.34
C ASN A 282 -12.66 -7.97 -43.95
N ASN A 283 -12.83 -8.96 -44.84
CA ASN A 283 -13.68 -10.14 -44.63
C ASN A 283 -15.18 -9.85 -44.39
N VAL A 284 -15.69 -8.70 -44.88
CA VAL A 284 -17.13 -8.41 -44.96
C VAL A 284 -17.72 -9.18 -46.14
N ALA A 285 -18.60 -10.15 -45.86
CA ALA A 285 -19.34 -10.90 -46.87
C ALA A 285 -20.33 -9.99 -47.65
N ASP A 286 -20.96 -10.51 -48.70
CA ASP A 286 -22.06 -9.80 -49.36
C ASP A 286 -23.25 -9.68 -48.39
N GLY A 287 -23.70 -8.46 -48.10
CA GLY A 287 -24.89 -8.21 -47.28
C GLY A 287 -26.17 -8.69 -47.98
N VAL A 288 -27.04 -9.39 -47.24
CA VAL A 288 -28.28 -10.01 -47.76
C VAL A 288 -29.52 -9.36 -47.15
N ALA A 289 -29.47 -8.99 -45.87
CA ALA A 289 -30.51 -8.20 -45.21
C ALA A 289 -30.25 -6.70 -45.37
N LEU A 290 -31.31 -5.89 -45.26
CA LEU A 290 -31.25 -4.42 -45.36
C LEU A 290 -30.41 -3.75 -44.26
N SER A 291 -30.04 -4.50 -43.21
CA SER A 291 -29.21 -4.08 -42.08
C SER A 291 -27.73 -4.43 -42.22
N ASP A 292 -27.36 -5.21 -43.24
CA ASP A 292 -26.01 -5.78 -43.35
C ASP A 292 -25.02 -4.74 -43.89
N ALA A 293 -23.76 -4.84 -43.46
CA ALA A 293 -22.69 -4.02 -44.00
C ALA A 293 -22.37 -4.44 -45.43
N VAL A 294 -22.61 -3.56 -46.41
CA VAL A 294 -22.24 -3.82 -47.81
C VAL A 294 -20.74 -3.73 -48.03
N ASN A 295 -20.18 -4.66 -48.80
CA ASN A 295 -18.77 -4.61 -49.20
C ASN A 295 -18.58 -3.82 -50.51
N LYS A 296 -17.31 -3.63 -50.91
CA LYS A 296 -16.97 -2.85 -52.11
C LYS A 296 -17.55 -3.44 -53.41
N GLY A 297 -17.66 -4.77 -53.54
CA GLY A 297 -18.19 -5.42 -54.75
C GLY A 297 -19.67 -5.09 -54.99
N GLN A 298 -20.47 -5.03 -53.92
CA GLN A 298 -21.88 -4.62 -53.98
C GLN A 298 -22.02 -3.13 -54.34
N LEU A 299 -21.14 -2.27 -53.80
CA LEU A 299 -21.08 -0.85 -54.16
C LEU A 299 -20.65 -0.63 -55.63
N ASP A 300 -19.63 -1.34 -56.10
CA ASP A 300 -19.16 -1.27 -57.49
C ASP A 300 -20.24 -1.71 -58.48
N THR A 301 -21.00 -2.76 -58.15
CA THR A 301 -22.16 -3.22 -58.92
C THR A 301 -23.28 -2.16 -58.96
N THR A 302 -23.56 -1.53 -57.82
CA THR A 302 -24.56 -0.45 -57.74
C THR A 302 -24.16 0.76 -58.57
N ASN A 303 -22.88 1.15 -58.54
CA ASN A 303 -22.35 2.26 -59.33
C ASN A 303 -22.49 2.01 -60.84
N GLN A 304 -22.22 0.79 -61.33
CA GLN A 304 -22.42 0.45 -62.75
C GLN A 304 -23.90 0.59 -63.18
N ASN A 305 -24.84 0.15 -62.33
CA ASN A 305 -26.27 0.32 -62.59
C ASN A 305 -26.69 1.79 -62.70
N ILE A 306 -26.13 2.66 -61.84
CA ILE A 306 -26.36 4.12 -61.90
C ILE A 306 -25.81 4.71 -63.21
N THR A 307 -24.57 4.34 -63.60
CA THR A 307 -23.98 4.79 -64.88
C THR A 307 -24.82 4.37 -66.09
N ASN A 308 -25.37 3.15 -66.08
CA ASN A 308 -26.23 2.66 -67.16
C ASN A 308 -27.57 3.42 -67.23
N LEU A 309 -28.13 3.83 -66.09
CA LEU A 309 -29.39 4.58 -66.04
C LEU A 309 -29.22 6.05 -66.48
N GLN A 310 -28.07 6.67 -66.17
CA GLN A 310 -27.73 8.03 -66.60
C GLN A 310 -27.63 8.21 -68.12
N ASN A 311 -27.42 7.13 -68.88
CA ASN A 311 -27.29 7.15 -70.34
C ASN A 311 -28.63 7.08 -71.11
N GLN A 312 -29.77 7.08 -70.40
CA GLN A 312 -31.12 7.14 -71.01
C GLN A 312 -31.70 8.54 -70.82
N THR A 313 -32.24 9.16 -71.89
CA THR A 313 -32.72 10.56 -71.84
C THR A 313 -34.10 10.76 -72.46
N PHE A 314 -34.89 11.62 -71.83
CA PHE A 314 -36.17 12.12 -72.31
C PHE A 314 -35.97 13.36 -73.20
N LYS A 315 -36.93 13.69 -74.08
CA LYS A 315 -36.83 14.83 -74.99
C LYS A 315 -38.09 15.68 -75.00
N ILE A 316 -37.93 16.99 -75.13
CA ILE A 316 -39.04 17.96 -75.24
C ILE A 316 -38.88 18.82 -76.49
N GLN A 317 -40.03 19.21 -77.04
CA GLN A 317 -40.23 20.11 -78.16
C GLN A 317 -41.43 21.02 -77.82
N ALA A 318 -41.37 22.30 -78.17
CA ALA A 318 -42.45 23.27 -77.97
C ALA A 318 -42.72 24.06 -79.25
N ASN A 319 -43.98 24.19 -79.64
CA ASN A 319 -44.43 24.96 -80.81
C ASN A 319 -43.72 24.64 -82.15
N GLY A 320 -43.13 23.45 -82.28
CA GLY A 320 -42.44 22.99 -83.51
C GLY A 320 -40.94 23.27 -83.59
N ASP A 321 -40.27 23.59 -82.47
CA ASP A 321 -38.81 23.77 -82.40
C ASP A 321 -38.02 22.45 -82.54
N ALA A 322 -36.72 22.44 -82.20
CA ALA A 322 -35.87 21.25 -82.30
C ALA A 322 -35.87 20.44 -80.99
N ALA A 323 -36.28 19.16 -81.06
CA ALA A 323 -36.42 18.30 -79.89
C ALA A 323 -35.09 18.08 -79.14
N THR A 324 -34.94 18.69 -77.96
CA THR A 324 -33.71 18.66 -77.14
C THR A 324 -33.78 17.59 -76.06
N ALA A 325 -32.62 17.02 -75.69
CA ALA A 325 -32.52 16.03 -74.63
C ALA A 325 -32.43 16.69 -73.25
N VAL A 326 -33.39 16.33 -72.39
CA VAL A 326 -33.47 16.74 -70.99
C VAL A 326 -32.63 15.74 -70.17
N LYS A 327 -31.57 16.23 -69.50
CA LYS A 327 -30.78 15.38 -68.59
C LYS A 327 -31.57 15.11 -67.31
N SER A 328 -31.18 14.11 -66.53
CA SER A 328 -31.84 13.79 -65.25
C SER A 328 -31.77 14.92 -64.20
N SER A 329 -30.92 15.92 -64.38
CA SER A 329 -30.82 17.14 -63.58
C SER A 329 -31.75 18.28 -64.03
N ASP A 330 -32.24 18.24 -65.26
CA ASP A 330 -32.72 19.44 -65.95
C ASP A 330 -34.21 19.66 -65.68
N THR A 331 -34.54 20.70 -64.91
CA THR A 331 -35.92 20.97 -64.50
C THR A 331 -36.68 21.74 -65.57
N VAL A 332 -37.65 21.08 -66.19
CA VAL A 332 -38.60 21.70 -67.12
C VAL A 332 -39.71 22.37 -66.31
N GLN A 333 -39.76 23.71 -66.33
CA GLN A 333 -40.71 24.49 -65.52
C GLN A 333 -41.84 25.07 -66.37
N PHE A 334 -43.06 24.59 -66.12
CA PHE A 334 -44.29 25.30 -66.46
C PHE A 334 -44.59 26.27 -65.29
N LYS A 335 -44.82 27.55 -65.59
CA LYS A 335 -44.95 28.62 -64.57
C LYS A 335 -46.29 29.34 -64.66
N ASP A 336 -46.90 29.55 -63.50
CA ASP A 336 -48.08 30.40 -63.34
C ASP A 336 -47.87 31.79 -63.94
N GLY A 337 -48.88 32.30 -64.61
CA GLY A 337 -49.03 33.72 -64.90
C GLY A 337 -49.85 34.39 -63.79
N ALA A 338 -49.78 35.72 -63.67
CA ALA A 338 -50.46 36.46 -62.58
C ALA A 338 -51.97 36.19 -62.45
N ASN A 339 -52.63 35.70 -63.51
CA ASN A 339 -54.04 35.30 -63.53
C ASN A 339 -54.27 33.84 -63.99
N ILE A 340 -53.20 33.07 -64.25
CA ILE A 340 -53.25 31.69 -64.78
C ILE A 340 -52.50 30.76 -63.85
N GLN A 341 -53.21 29.86 -63.18
CA GLN A 341 -52.63 28.80 -62.35
C GLN A 341 -52.39 27.53 -63.17
N ILE A 342 -51.22 26.93 -63.00
CA ILE A 342 -50.85 25.65 -63.57
C ILE A 342 -50.84 24.63 -62.43
N SER A 343 -51.89 23.84 -62.36
CA SER A 343 -52.04 22.75 -61.40
C SER A 343 -51.46 21.45 -61.96
N ARG A 344 -50.90 20.59 -61.09
CA ARG A 344 -50.48 19.23 -61.46
C ARG A 344 -51.16 18.22 -60.55
N SER A 345 -51.84 17.24 -61.15
CA SER A 345 -52.47 16.12 -60.46
C SER A 345 -51.76 14.83 -60.86
N GLY A 346 -50.88 14.33 -60.00
CA GLY A 346 -50.04 13.17 -60.35
C GLY A 346 -49.15 13.46 -61.56
N ASN A 347 -49.37 12.74 -62.66
CA ASN A 347 -48.64 12.92 -63.92
C ASN A 347 -49.30 13.94 -64.87
N ASP A 348 -50.55 14.35 -64.60
CA ASP A 348 -51.31 15.26 -65.46
C ASP A 348 -51.08 16.73 -65.07
N ILE A 349 -50.90 17.60 -66.06
CA ILE A 349 -50.74 19.06 -65.87
C ILE A 349 -51.95 19.78 -66.47
N THR A 350 -52.63 20.59 -65.67
CA THR A 350 -53.89 21.29 -65.99
C THR A 350 -53.71 22.80 -65.81
N PHE A 351 -54.00 23.56 -66.87
CA PHE A 351 -53.85 25.00 -66.94
C PHE A 351 -55.23 25.67 -66.76
N ALA A 352 -55.37 26.59 -65.80
CA ALA A 352 -56.65 27.19 -65.40
C ALA A 352 -56.49 28.66 -64.99
N THR A 353 -57.60 29.39 -64.80
CA THR A 353 -57.59 30.76 -64.24
C THR A 353 -57.55 30.76 -62.72
N ALA A 354 -56.84 31.70 -62.10
CA ALA A 354 -56.65 31.77 -60.66
C ALA A 354 -57.97 32.01 -59.87
N PRO A 355 -58.24 31.30 -58.75
CA PRO A 355 -59.42 31.53 -57.89
C PRO A 355 -59.46 32.90 -57.19
N THR A 356 -58.29 33.52 -57.00
CA THR A 356 -58.15 34.89 -56.50
C THR A 356 -57.18 35.61 -57.41
N VAL A 357 -57.63 36.69 -58.03
CA VAL A 357 -56.88 37.47 -59.02
C VAL A 357 -56.43 38.79 -58.42
N ASN A 358 -55.12 39.05 -58.43
CA ASN A 358 -54.57 40.32 -57.98
C ASN A 358 -54.48 41.31 -59.14
N PHE A 359 -55.45 42.21 -59.21
CA PHE A 359 -55.34 43.44 -59.98
C PHE A 359 -55.01 44.60 -59.05
N ASP A 360 -54.14 45.53 -59.46
CA ASP A 360 -53.73 46.66 -58.61
C ASP A 360 -54.84 47.71 -58.43
N GLN A 361 -55.86 47.67 -59.30
CA GLN A 361 -57.16 48.32 -59.11
C GLN A 361 -58.28 47.37 -59.56
N VAL A 362 -59.37 47.32 -58.79
CA VAL A 362 -60.63 46.70 -59.21
C VAL A 362 -61.73 47.76 -59.11
N THR A 363 -62.35 48.09 -60.24
CA THR A 363 -63.34 49.17 -60.37
C THR A 363 -64.72 48.57 -60.59
N VAL A 364 -65.65 48.80 -59.65
CA VAL A 364 -67.02 48.25 -59.70
C VAL A 364 -68.02 49.37 -59.41
N GLY A 365 -68.52 50.00 -60.48
CA GLY A 365 -69.38 51.19 -60.37
C GLY A 365 -68.61 52.39 -59.80
N SER A 366 -69.19 53.07 -58.81
CA SER A 366 -68.58 54.22 -58.12
C SER A 366 -67.74 53.84 -56.89
N VAL A 367 -67.72 52.57 -56.48
CA VAL A 367 -66.87 52.09 -55.39
C VAL A 367 -65.55 51.58 -55.97
N ILE A 368 -64.44 52.09 -55.43
CA ILE A 368 -63.08 51.72 -55.85
C ILE A 368 -62.39 51.06 -54.66
N THR A 369 -61.95 49.82 -54.85
CA THR A 369 -61.06 49.15 -53.90
C THR A 369 -59.62 49.39 -54.38
N ASP A 370 -58.98 50.40 -53.80
CA ASP A 370 -57.63 50.82 -54.16
C ASP A 370 -56.59 50.22 -53.19
N LYS A 371 -55.82 49.26 -53.70
CA LYS A 371 -54.80 48.52 -52.93
C LYS A 371 -53.66 49.41 -52.44
N ALA A 372 -53.35 50.51 -53.11
CA ALA A 372 -52.28 51.42 -52.73
C ALA A 372 -52.73 52.44 -51.66
N LYS A 373 -54.01 52.83 -51.66
CA LYS A 373 -54.57 53.78 -50.67
C LYS A 373 -55.15 53.11 -49.42
N ASN A 374 -55.34 51.79 -49.42
CA ASN A 374 -55.84 51.01 -48.29
C ASN A 374 -57.18 51.53 -47.70
N THR A 375 -57.99 52.19 -48.53
CA THR A 375 -59.23 52.86 -48.13
C THR A 375 -60.39 52.38 -48.99
N ILE A 376 -61.56 52.23 -48.36
CA ILE A 376 -62.85 52.06 -49.05
C ILE A 376 -63.55 53.41 -48.99
N VAL A 377 -63.43 54.19 -50.07
CA VAL A 377 -64.02 55.53 -50.19
C VAL A 377 -65.41 55.48 -50.85
N GLY A 378 -66.27 56.45 -50.54
CA GLY A 378 -67.64 56.53 -51.06
C GLY A 378 -68.73 55.92 -50.16
N LEU A 379 -68.44 55.69 -48.87
CA LEU A 379 -69.42 55.26 -47.86
C LEU A 379 -70.30 56.43 -47.36
N SER A 380 -71.50 56.13 -46.86
CA SER A 380 -72.59 57.11 -46.64
C SER A 380 -73.30 57.06 -45.26
N ASN A 381 -72.65 56.50 -44.23
CA ASN A 381 -73.18 56.32 -42.86
C ASN A 381 -72.43 57.24 -41.87
N THR A 382 -73.11 58.08 -41.07
CA THR A 382 -72.43 59.12 -40.24
C THR A 382 -73.03 59.51 -38.87
N SER A 383 -74.07 58.85 -38.31
CA SER A 383 -74.69 59.27 -37.03
C SER A 383 -74.92 58.15 -36.02
N ILE A 384 -74.79 58.45 -34.71
CA ILE A 384 -75.06 57.52 -33.61
C ILE A 384 -76.54 57.44 -33.19
N THR A 385 -77.38 58.33 -33.70
CA THR A 385 -78.82 58.39 -33.39
C THR A 385 -79.70 57.83 -34.51
N ALA A 386 -79.08 57.15 -35.49
CA ALA A 386 -79.81 56.44 -36.55
C ALA A 386 -80.38 55.12 -35.99
N SER A 387 -81.57 54.72 -36.42
CA SER A 387 -82.27 53.54 -35.89
C SER A 387 -81.61 52.21 -36.26
N ASP A 388 -80.74 52.17 -37.26
CA ASP A 388 -79.93 51.01 -37.65
C ASP A 388 -78.48 51.08 -37.13
N PHE A 389 -78.11 52.13 -36.39
CA PHE A 389 -76.76 52.30 -35.84
C PHE A 389 -76.35 51.10 -34.97
N ALA A 390 -75.15 50.56 -35.24
CA ALA A 390 -74.60 49.36 -34.62
C ALA A 390 -75.41 48.05 -34.79
N THR A 391 -76.43 47.99 -35.67
CA THR A 391 -77.26 46.75 -35.86
C THR A 391 -77.09 46.06 -37.21
N VAL A 392 -76.65 46.75 -38.28
CA VAL A 392 -76.65 46.22 -39.67
C VAL A 392 -75.28 45.89 -40.26
N GLY A 393 -74.24 45.73 -39.44
CA GLY A 393 -72.97 45.09 -39.87
C GLY A 393 -72.17 45.81 -40.97
N ARG A 394 -72.18 47.15 -40.99
CA ARG A 394 -71.41 47.98 -41.95
C ARG A 394 -70.25 48.68 -41.25
N ALA A 395 -69.27 49.15 -42.02
CA ALA A 395 -68.23 50.04 -41.50
C ALA A 395 -68.83 51.36 -40.94
N ALA A 396 -68.27 51.82 -39.83
CA ALA A 396 -68.64 53.06 -39.14
C ALA A 396 -67.77 54.25 -39.59
N SER A 397 -68.22 55.48 -39.33
CA SER A 397 -67.45 56.70 -39.60
C SER A 397 -66.85 57.33 -38.34
N GLU A 398 -65.88 58.23 -38.50
CA GLU A 398 -65.15 58.84 -37.39
C GLU A 398 -66.04 59.73 -36.50
N GLU A 399 -67.06 60.38 -37.08
CA GLU A 399 -68.01 61.23 -36.35
C GLU A 399 -68.78 60.47 -35.26
N GLN A 400 -68.93 59.15 -35.41
CA GLN A 400 -69.69 58.31 -34.49
C GLN A 400 -68.95 58.07 -33.16
N LEU A 401 -67.61 58.18 -33.12
CA LEU A 401 -66.82 57.76 -31.95
C LEU A 401 -66.66 58.85 -30.87
N LYS A 402 -66.69 60.15 -31.23
CA LYS A 402 -66.28 61.24 -30.31
C LYS A 402 -67.24 61.49 -29.12
N LYS A 403 -68.53 61.19 -29.24
CA LYS A 403 -69.57 61.70 -28.29
C LYS A 403 -69.65 60.99 -26.92
N VAL A 404 -68.86 59.95 -26.68
CA VAL A 404 -68.99 59.10 -25.48
C VAL A 404 -68.18 59.61 -24.27
N ALA A 405 -67.25 60.55 -24.47
CA ALA A 405 -66.20 60.87 -23.49
C ALA A 405 -66.55 61.89 -22.38
N ASP A 406 -67.52 62.79 -22.59
CA ASP A 406 -67.55 64.09 -21.89
C ASP A 406 -68.30 64.11 -20.53
N ASN A 407 -68.70 62.96 -19.95
CA ASN A 407 -69.87 62.90 -19.04
C ASN A 407 -69.58 62.63 -17.53
N ALA A 408 -68.43 63.02 -16.95
CA ALA A 408 -67.86 62.35 -15.74
C ALA A 408 -67.38 63.20 -14.51
N THR A 409 -67.80 64.46 -14.29
CA THR A 409 -66.92 65.43 -13.53
C THR A 409 -67.53 66.40 -12.46
N ASN A 410 -68.42 66.05 -11.49
CA ASN A 410 -69.08 67.06 -10.57
C ASN A 410 -69.51 66.64 -9.08
N ALA A 411 -68.96 67.18 -7.92
CA ALA A 411 -69.54 67.13 -6.50
C ALA A 411 -68.76 67.79 -5.24
N ASN A 412 -69.33 68.66 -4.29
CA ASN A 412 -68.92 68.99 -2.82
C ASN A 412 -69.63 70.20 -1.99
N ARG A 413 -69.66 70.33 -0.58
CA ARG A 413 -70.06 71.51 0.37
C ARG A 413 -69.73 71.45 1.96
N GLY A 414 -70.10 72.44 2.87
CA GLY A 414 -69.82 72.58 4.40
C GLY A 414 -70.76 73.47 5.37
N TRP A 415 -70.54 73.63 6.73
CA TRP A 415 -71.47 74.10 7.89
C TRP A 415 -70.92 75.00 9.12
N THR A 416 -71.68 75.43 10.21
CA THR A 416 -71.34 76.40 11.38
C THR A 416 -72.33 76.51 12.65
N PHE A 417 -71.96 77.02 13.90
CA PHE A 417 -72.71 76.97 15.25
C PHE A 417 -72.83 78.26 16.24
N SER A 418 -73.47 78.18 17.47
CA SER A 418 -73.91 79.24 18.51
C SER A 418 -73.83 78.94 20.10
N THR A 419 -74.29 79.81 21.08
CA THR A 419 -73.98 79.77 22.59
C THR A 419 -75.01 80.26 23.71
N THR A 420 -74.78 80.00 25.05
CA THR A 420 -75.40 80.65 26.30
C THR A 420 -74.69 80.30 27.67
N LYS A 421 -75.12 80.85 28.84
CA LYS A 421 -74.57 80.81 30.24
C LYS A 421 -75.65 80.21 31.22
N ILE A 422 -75.52 79.64 32.45
CA ILE A 422 -74.62 79.68 33.66
C ILE A 422 -74.82 78.39 34.52
N GLY A 423 -73.99 78.07 35.55
CA GLY A 423 -74.43 77.26 36.73
C GLY A 423 -73.38 76.44 37.53
N THR A 424 -73.24 76.67 38.85
CA THR A 424 -72.23 76.09 39.77
C THR A 424 -72.15 74.56 39.86
N GLY A 425 -70.93 73.99 39.71
CA GLY A 425 -70.60 72.60 40.09
C GLY A 425 -69.37 72.03 39.37
N ILE A 426 -68.52 71.27 40.07
CA ILE A 426 -67.30 70.67 39.48
C ILE A 426 -67.68 69.46 38.62
N ARG A 427 -67.50 69.59 37.30
CA ARG A 427 -67.30 68.49 36.32
C ARG A 427 -66.12 68.92 35.42
N THR A 428 -65.04 68.16 35.21
CA THR A 428 -64.83 66.71 35.03
C THR A 428 -65.24 66.22 33.64
N LEU A 429 -64.35 66.38 32.66
CA LEU A 429 -64.45 65.70 31.36
C LEU A 429 -64.18 64.19 31.57
N THR A 430 -65.13 63.33 31.20
CA THR A 430 -64.97 61.87 31.28
C THR A 430 -65.44 61.22 29.98
N ASN A 431 -64.48 60.79 29.16
CA ASN A 431 -64.64 60.15 27.84
C ASN A 431 -65.36 60.99 26.76
N ASN A 432 -64.80 61.21 25.57
CA ASN A 432 -64.15 60.29 24.61
C ASN A 432 -65.14 59.49 23.74
N SER A 433 -65.81 60.21 22.83
CA SER A 433 -66.08 59.73 21.48
C SER A 433 -66.14 60.94 20.52
N SER A 434 -65.81 60.74 19.24
CA SER A 434 -65.82 61.80 18.24
C SER A 434 -67.05 61.68 17.35
N THR A 435 -67.80 62.77 17.18
CA THR A 435 -68.93 62.88 16.26
C THR A 435 -68.69 64.03 15.29
N THR A 436 -68.54 63.71 14.00
CA THR A 436 -68.30 64.71 12.95
C THR A 436 -69.57 65.49 12.65
N VAL A 437 -69.51 66.82 12.77
CA VAL A 437 -70.56 67.74 12.33
C VAL A 437 -70.57 67.78 10.79
N ALA A 438 -71.73 67.56 10.16
CA ALA A 438 -71.87 67.47 8.70
C ALA A 438 -72.06 68.86 8.03
N PRO A 439 -72.49 69.01 6.75
CA PRO A 439 -72.76 70.31 6.07
C PRO A 439 -74.27 71.02 6.19
N GLY A 440 -75.40 72.50 8.16
CA GLY A 440 -76.71 72.98 8.70
C GLY A 440 -76.78 72.81 10.24
N ASP A 441 -75.89 71.99 10.82
CA ASP A 441 -75.79 71.68 12.26
C ASP A 441 -75.02 72.74 13.11
N ASP A 442 -75.50 72.96 14.35
CA ASP A 442 -75.00 73.85 15.51
C ASP A 442 -73.34 72.95 17.88
N LEU A 443 -72.64 73.71 18.83
CA LEU A 443 -71.95 73.27 20.09
C LEU A 443 -71.89 74.35 21.21
N GLU A 444 -72.14 73.96 22.47
CA GLU A 444 -72.37 74.83 23.66
C GLU A 444 -71.22 74.82 24.71
N PHE A 445 -71.21 75.76 25.69
CA PHE A 445 -70.12 75.99 26.69
C PHE A 445 -70.63 76.35 28.13
N VAL A 446 -69.84 76.09 29.20
CA VAL A 446 -70.24 76.28 30.64
C VAL A 446 -69.04 76.67 31.57
N ALA A 447 -69.27 77.29 32.76
CA ALA A 447 -68.26 77.62 33.80
C ALA A 447 -68.71 77.36 35.27
N GLY A 448 -67.81 77.51 36.26
CA GLY A 448 -68.03 77.12 37.67
C GLY A 448 -67.37 77.97 38.77
N ASN A 449 -67.60 77.60 40.03
CA ASN A 449 -67.71 78.46 41.24
C ASN A 449 -66.75 79.66 41.41
N ASN A 450 -65.43 79.50 41.19
CA ASN A 450 -64.47 80.59 41.44
C ASN A 450 -64.29 81.51 40.20
N ILE A 451 -65.08 81.27 39.15
CA ILE A 451 -64.90 81.81 37.80
C ILE A 451 -66.24 82.27 37.20
N GLU A 452 -66.31 83.50 36.69
CA GLU A 452 -67.45 84.00 35.91
C GLU A 452 -67.13 84.05 34.40
N LEU A 453 -68.05 83.55 33.57
CA LEU A 453 -68.04 83.64 32.10
C LEU A 453 -69.02 84.71 31.60
N THR A 454 -68.67 85.53 30.61
CA THR A 454 -69.61 86.43 29.89
C THR A 454 -69.22 86.58 28.42
N GLN A 455 -70.19 86.57 27.51
CA GLN A 455 -69.99 86.76 26.06
C GLN A 455 -70.66 88.05 25.56
N VAL A 456 -69.99 88.75 24.63
CA VAL A 456 -70.61 89.75 23.74
C VAL A 456 -69.99 89.57 22.35
N ASP A 457 -70.82 89.62 21.30
CA ASP A 457 -70.43 89.34 19.92
C ASP A 457 -69.60 88.04 19.77
N LYS A 458 -68.42 88.13 19.15
CA LYS A 458 -67.54 87.00 18.79
C LYS A 458 -66.47 86.71 19.85
N VAL A 459 -66.61 87.23 21.08
CA VAL A 459 -65.58 87.15 22.14
C VAL A 459 -66.19 86.76 23.49
N LEU A 460 -65.47 85.90 24.23
CA LEU A 460 -65.88 85.27 25.48
C LEU A 460 -64.84 85.55 26.59
N THR A 461 -65.28 86.06 27.74
CA THR A 461 -64.41 86.64 28.81
C THR A 461 -64.60 85.95 30.16
N ILE A 462 -63.53 85.87 30.98
CA ILE A 462 -63.42 85.04 32.19
C ILE A 462 -62.79 85.83 33.37
N ALA A 463 -63.38 85.81 34.59
CA ALA A 463 -62.89 86.55 35.79
C ALA A 463 -63.13 85.82 37.15
N THR A 464 -62.58 86.29 38.28
CA THR A 464 -62.60 85.61 39.61
C THR A 464 -63.33 86.36 40.75
N ASN A 465 -63.79 85.62 41.77
CA ASN A 465 -64.60 86.09 42.93
C ASN A 465 -63.74 86.52 44.15
N PRO A 466 -64.04 87.65 44.85
CA PRO A 466 -63.30 88.11 46.04
C PRO A 466 -63.46 87.26 47.32
N ASP A 467 -64.59 86.58 47.57
CA ASP A 467 -64.77 85.75 48.78
C ASP A 467 -64.30 84.31 48.55
N LEU A 468 -63.09 84.00 49.02
CA LEU A 468 -62.40 82.73 48.74
C LEU A 468 -62.81 81.59 49.69
N ILE A 469 -63.75 80.75 49.25
CA ILE A 469 -63.94 79.40 49.82
C ILE A 469 -62.72 78.54 49.43
N SER A 470 -61.74 78.45 50.33
CA SER A 470 -60.46 77.78 50.11
C SER A 470 -60.14 76.75 51.21
N THR A 471 -59.57 75.62 50.82
CA THR A 471 -59.07 74.58 51.74
C THR A 471 -57.69 74.90 52.32
N SER A 472 -57.13 76.10 52.08
CA SER A 472 -55.83 76.52 52.61
C SER A 472 -55.62 78.04 52.60
N ILE A 473 -54.79 78.56 53.51
CA ILE A 473 -54.49 79.99 53.67
C ILE A 473 -52.97 80.21 53.77
N THR A 474 -52.45 81.31 53.21
CA THR A 474 -51.01 81.64 53.21
C THR A 474 -50.79 83.05 53.76
N THR A 475 -49.86 83.21 54.70
CA THR A 475 -49.47 84.50 55.30
C THR A 475 -47.97 84.74 55.13
N GLY A 476 -47.62 85.65 54.22
CA GLY A 476 -46.24 85.85 53.80
C GLY A 476 -45.68 84.57 53.18
N ASN A 477 -44.54 84.11 53.69
CA ASN A 477 -43.92 82.86 53.25
C ASN A 477 -44.61 81.60 53.83
N SER A 478 -45.37 81.69 54.91
CA SER A 478 -45.88 80.53 55.65
C SER A 478 -47.31 80.14 55.23
N LYS A 479 -47.58 78.86 55.00
CA LYS A 479 -48.91 78.33 54.66
C LYS A 479 -49.50 77.53 55.83
N LEU A 480 -50.80 77.65 56.04
CA LEU A 480 -51.57 76.85 56.99
C LEU A 480 -52.75 76.19 56.26
N ASP A 481 -52.85 74.88 56.38
CA ASP A 481 -54.00 74.11 55.92
C ASP A 481 -54.20 72.84 56.76
N ASN A 482 -55.19 72.02 56.40
CA ASN A 482 -55.55 70.81 57.15
C ASN A 482 -54.40 69.77 57.24
N ASN A 483 -53.30 69.94 56.51
CA ASN A 483 -52.15 69.03 56.54
C ASN A 483 -51.04 69.51 57.49
N GLY A 484 -50.99 70.79 57.86
CA GLY A 484 -49.98 71.34 58.79
C GLY A 484 -49.56 72.80 58.53
N VAL A 485 -48.37 73.15 59.06
CA VAL A 485 -47.74 74.47 58.95
C VAL A 485 -46.53 74.40 58.00
N SER A 486 -46.49 75.24 56.97
CA SER A 486 -45.27 75.51 56.20
C SER A 486 -44.62 76.84 56.63
N ILE A 487 -43.31 76.93 56.43
CA ILE A 487 -42.53 78.17 56.53
C ILE A 487 -41.72 78.31 55.23
N GLY A 488 -42.12 79.27 54.40
CA GLY A 488 -41.68 79.34 53.01
C GLY A 488 -42.20 78.16 52.17
N SER A 489 -41.62 78.08 50.98
CA SER A 489 -41.53 76.84 50.21
C SER A 489 -40.48 75.87 50.77
N VAL A 490 -39.95 76.09 51.98
CA VAL A 490 -38.67 75.51 52.46
C VAL A 490 -38.82 74.60 53.69
N VAL A 491 -39.78 74.81 54.59
CA VAL A 491 -40.02 73.92 55.76
C VAL A 491 -41.50 73.60 55.88
N GLN A 492 -41.84 72.38 56.31
CA GLN A 492 -43.20 71.90 56.59
C GLN A 492 -43.22 71.03 57.85
N LEU A 493 -44.23 71.21 58.69
CA LEU A 493 -44.55 70.39 59.87
C LEU A 493 -46.01 69.97 59.77
N GLY A 494 -46.26 68.69 59.53
CA GLY A 494 -47.60 68.15 59.29
C GLY A 494 -47.87 66.85 60.03
N GLY A 495 -49.05 66.26 59.76
CA GLY A 495 -49.51 65.02 60.42
C GLY A 495 -48.60 63.80 60.26
N THR A 496 -47.63 63.85 59.35
CA THR A 496 -46.61 62.83 59.12
C THR A 496 -45.20 63.23 59.61
N GLY A 497 -44.98 64.43 60.16
CA GLY A 497 -43.71 64.88 60.73
C GLY A 497 -43.10 66.13 60.09
N LEU A 498 -41.77 66.27 60.21
CA LEU A 498 -40.97 67.42 59.76
C LEU A 498 -40.36 67.17 58.38
N THR A 499 -40.50 68.13 57.47
CA THR A 499 -39.86 68.12 56.15
C THR A 499 -39.20 69.46 55.84
N ILE A 500 -37.96 69.44 55.33
CA ILE A 500 -37.29 70.62 54.78
C ILE A 500 -37.15 70.42 53.26
N VAL A 501 -37.77 71.26 52.45
CA VAL A 501 -37.67 71.21 51.00
C VAL A 501 -36.25 71.63 50.59
N GLY A 502 -35.52 70.74 49.91
CA GLY A 502 -34.09 70.89 49.64
C GLY A 502 -33.15 70.56 50.82
N GLY A 503 -33.71 70.09 51.94
CA GLY A 503 -32.98 69.73 53.16
C GLY A 503 -33.47 68.43 53.78
N PRO A 504 -33.00 68.08 55.00
CA PRO A 504 -33.39 66.85 55.69
C PRO A 504 -34.87 66.79 56.08
N SER A 505 -35.41 65.58 56.24
CA SER A 505 -36.76 65.35 56.78
C SER A 505 -36.77 64.19 57.78
N VAL A 506 -37.70 64.23 58.74
CA VAL A 506 -37.95 63.20 59.75
C VAL A 506 -39.45 63.01 59.84
N THR A 507 -39.93 61.90 59.29
CA THR A 507 -41.36 61.64 59.09
C THR A 507 -41.75 60.23 59.54
N THR A 508 -43.05 59.92 59.56
CA THR A 508 -43.58 58.56 59.72
C THR A 508 -43.18 57.62 58.57
N GLY A 509 -42.71 58.15 57.43
CA GLY A 509 -42.06 57.40 56.35
C GLY A 509 -40.56 57.21 56.53
N GLY A 510 -39.98 57.64 57.66
CA GLY A 510 -38.55 57.57 57.96
C GLY A 510 -37.80 58.90 57.82
N ILE A 511 -36.47 58.81 57.82
CA ILE A 511 -35.54 59.94 57.77
C ILE A 511 -34.98 60.11 56.37
N SER A 512 -34.99 61.33 55.83
CA SER A 512 -34.20 61.71 54.66
C SER A 512 -33.08 62.66 55.05
N ALA A 513 -31.87 62.42 54.56
CA ALA A 513 -30.73 63.32 54.73
C ALA A 513 -30.77 64.56 53.81
N GLY A 514 -31.77 64.66 52.91
CA GLY A 514 -31.91 65.83 52.03
C GLY A 514 -30.70 66.09 51.13
N ASN A 515 -30.06 65.03 50.64
CA ASN A 515 -28.81 65.07 49.87
C ASN A 515 -27.65 65.79 50.62
N LYS A 516 -27.61 65.71 51.96
CA LYS A 516 -26.48 66.14 52.79
C LYS A 516 -25.76 64.91 53.38
N ILE A 517 -24.48 65.06 53.72
CA ILE A 517 -23.70 64.01 54.38
C ILE A 517 -24.11 63.93 55.85
N ILE A 518 -24.45 62.73 56.34
CA ILE A 518 -24.61 62.47 57.77
C ILE A 518 -23.21 62.24 58.35
N THR A 519 -22.74 63.15 59.20
CA THR A 519 -21.44 63.05 59.88
C THR A 519 -21.57 62.38 61.25
N ASN A 520 -20.44 61.98 61.84
CA ASN A 520 -20.36 61.38 63.19
C ASN A 520 -21.17 60.08 63.40
N VAL A 521 -21.46 59.35 62.33
CA VAL A 521 -22.06 58.01 62.40
C VAL A 521 -21.02 57.02 62.94
N ALA A 522 -21.29 56.42 64.10
CA ALA A 522 -20.46 55.37 64.69
C ALA A 522 -20.41 54.11 63.80
N ASN A 523 -19.56 53.14 64.13
CA ASN A 523 -19.60 51.85 63.44
C ASN A 523 -20.90 51.13 63.78
N GLY A 524 -21.70 50.75 62.78
CA GLY A 524 -22.86 49.90 62.96
C GLY A 524 -22.45 48.50 63.44
N ILE A 525 -23.20 47.95 64.40
CA ILE A 525 -22.90 46.69 65.09
C ILE A 525 -23.97 45.64 64.81
N VAL A 526 -25.25 46.04 64.72
CA VAL A 526 -26.38 45.17 64.37
C VAL A 526 -26.88 45.46 62.95
N GLY A 527 -27.55 44.47 62.33
CA GLY A 527 -27.96 44.54 60.92
C GLY A 527 -28.99 45.62 60.54
N SER A 528 -29.47 46.40 61.50
CA SER A 528 -30.33 47.57 61.32
C SER A 528 -29.60 48.92 61.39
N ASP A 529 -28.31 48.93 61.72
CA ASP A 529 -27.54 50.15 61.91
C ASP A 529 -27.08 50.75 60.58
N ALA A 530 -26.99 52.09 60.52
CA ALA A 530 -26.38 52.77 59.39
C ALA A 530 -24.86 52.61 59.43
N VAL A 531 -24.28 51.99 58.39
CA VAL A 531 -22.82 51.86 58.26
C VAL A 531 -22.16 53.19 57.87
N ASN A 532 -20.99 53.47 58.44
CA ASN A 532 -20.17 54.61 58.03
C ASN A 532 -19.18 54.23 56.91
N LYS A 533 -18.55 55.23 56.28
CA LYS A 533 -17.64 55.01 55.15
C LYS A 533 -16.46 54.09 55.49
N SER A 534 -15.92 54.13 56.71
CA SER A 534 -14.76 53.31 57.09
C SER A 534 -15.07 51.81 57.14
N GLN A 535 -16.30 51.44 57.51
CA GLN A 535 -16.77 50.05 57.45
C GLN A 535 -16.90 49.57 56.00
N LEU A 536 -17.45 50.41 55.12
CA LEU A 536 -17.56 50.12 53.70
C LEU A 536 -16.17 50.00 53.04
N ASP A 537 -15.28 50.96 53.29
CA ASP A 537 -13.90 50.95 52.77
C ASP A 537 -13.15 49.68 53.20
N SER A 538 -13.29 49.27 54.47
CA SER A 538 -12.67 48.05 55.00
C SER A 538 -13.22 46.77 54.34
N ALA A 539 -14.54 46.72 54.10
CA ALA A 539 -15.16 45.60 53.38
C ALA A 539 -14.68 45.54 51.92
N ILE A 540 -14.57 46.67 51.24
CA ILE A 540 -14.06 46.78 49.86
C ILE A 540 -12.58 46.36 49.78
N ILE A 541 -11.74 46.74 50.77
CA ILE A 541 -10.33 46.29 50.85
C ILE A 541 -10.25 44.77 50.98
N ASN A 542 -11.06 44.15 51.83
CA ASN A 542 -11.08 42.68 51.97
C ASN A 542 -11.53 41.99 50.67
N VAL A 543 -12.53 42.54 49.97
CA VAL A 543 -12.94 42.05 48.64
C VAL A 543 -11.82 42.20 47.62
N GLN A 544 -11.09 43.32 47.61
CA GLN A 544 -9.94 43.52 46.72
C GLN A 544 -8.80 42.53 47.02
N THR A 545 -8.51 42.26 48.29
CA THR A 545 -7.52 41.24 48.69
C THR A 545 -7.92 39.85 48.17
N ASN A 546 -9.19 39.46 48.32
CA ASN A 546 -9.69 38.18 47.81
C ASN A 546 -9.60 38.11 46.28
N ILE A 547 -9.92 39.20 45.56
CA ILE A 547 -9.77 39.29 44.09
C ILE A 547 -8.30 39.12 43.68
N ASN A 548 -7.36 39.76 44.39
CA ASN A 548 -5.93 39.61 44.12
C ASN A 548 -5.47 38.15 44.33
N GLN A 549 -5.86 37.52 45.44
CA GLN A 549 -5.53 36.12 45.73
C GLN A 549 -6.10 35.13 44.68
N VAL A 550 -7.26 35.44 44.08
CA VAL A 550 -7.81 34.68 42.96
C VAL A 550 -7.02 34.91 41.67
N ASN A 551 -6.62 36.16 41.39
CA ASN A 551 -5.79 36.47 40.22
C ASN A 551 -4.42 35.77 40.28
N ASP A 552 -3.80 35.70 41.45
CA ASP A 552 -2.49 35.05 41.66
C ASP A 552 -2.54 33.50 41.49
N GLN A 553 -3.75 32.91 41.51
CA GLN A 553 -3.97 31.46 41.34
C GLN A 553 -4.62 31.11 39.98
N ALA A 554 -5.09 32.09 39.22
CA ALA A 554 -5.78 31.88 37.95
C ALA A 554 -4.80 31.76 36.77
N VAL A 555 -5.14 30.91 35.80
CA VAL A 555 -4.54 31.01 34.46
C VAL A 555 -5.15 32.22 33.76
N LEU A 556 -4.33 33.26 33.54
CA LEU A 556 -4.75 34.52 32.95
C LEU A 556 -4.27 34.65 31.49
N TYR A 557 -5.06 35.35 30.70
CA TYR A 557 -4.62 35.87 29.41
C TYR A 557 -3.53 36.93 29.59
N ASN A 558 -2.64 37.03 28.61
CA ASN A 558 -1.58 38.03 28.61
C ASN A 558 -2.14 39.46 28.54
N LYS A 559 -1.31 40.45 28.87
CA LYS A 559 -1.62 41.87 28.66
C LYS A 559 -0.71 42.47 27.60
N ASN A 560 -1.30 43.29 26.74
CA ASN A 560 -0.58 44.16 25.82
C ASN A 560 0.14 45.29 26.58
N PRO A 561 1.11 45.98 25.97
CA PRO A 561 1.80 47.12 26.58
C PRO A 561 0.88 48.29 27.00
N ASP A 562 -0.31 48.42 26.41
CA ASP A 562 -1.35 49.39 26.78
C ASP A 562 -2.23 48.91 27.95
N SER A 563 -1.90 47.78 28.59
CA SER A 563 -2.66 47.07 29.62
C SER A 563 -4.01 46.47 29.18
N SER A 564 -4.34 46.47 27.89
CA SER A 564 -5.47 45.69 27.36
C SER A 564 -5.18 44.18 27.43
N VAL A 565 -6.24 43.35 27.50
CA VAL A 565 -6.11 41.89 27.62
C VAL A 565 -5.98 41.25 26.24
N ASP A 566 -4.82 40.63 25.98
CA ASP A 566 -4.58 39.84 24.77
C ASP A 566 -5.12 38.42 24.94
N LYS A 567 -6.28 38.16 24.34
CA LYS A 567 -6.93 36.84 24.37
C LYS A 567 -6.30 35.80 23.44
N ASN A 568 -5.28 36.18 22.67
CA ASN A 568 -4.59 35.27 21.75
C ASN A 568 -3.44 34.51 22.44
N ASN A 569 -2.91 35.01 23.56
CA ASN A 569 -1.75 34.44 24.24
C ASN A 569 -2.00 34.19 25.74
N ILE A 570 -1.44 33.08 26.23
CA ILE A 570 -1.39 32.71 27.65
C ILE A 570 0.06 32.27 27.92
N THR A 571 0.77 33.00 28.77
CA THR A 571 2.11 32.63 29.26
C THR A 571 1.98 32.01 30.65
N LEU A 572 2.29 30.71 30.77
CA LEU A 572 2.22 29.98 32.04
C LEU A 572 3.48 30.22 32.88
N ALA A 573 3.31 30.52 34.17
CA ALA A 573 4.35 31.08 35.03
C ALA A 573 5.29 30.06 35.71
N GLY A 574 5.39 28.81 35.21
CA GLY A 574 6.13 27.71 35.85
C GLY A 574 7.66 27.78 35.87
N GLY A 575 8.25 28.92 35.47
CA GLY A 575 9.71 29.07 35.35
C GLY A 575 10.31 28.27 34.18
N ASP A 576 11.61 27.99 34.26
CA ASP A 576 12.42 27.46 33.14
C ASP A 576 11.94 26.09 32.59
N ASN A 577 11.24 25.29 33.40
CA ASN A 577 10.67 24.01 32.99
C ASN A 577 9.21 24.11 32.47
N GLY A 578 8.64 25.32 32.45
CA GLY A 578 7.24 25.56 32.07
C GLY A 578 6.22 25.01 33.07
N THR A 579 4.97 24.87 32.63
CA THR A 579 3.85 24.37 33.44
C THR A 579 3.19 23.18 32.74
N GLY A 580 3.09 22.05 33.42
CA GLY A 580 2.40 20.87 32.91
C GLY A 580 0.89 21.07 32.85
N ILE A 581 0.31 21.00 31.65
CA ILE A 581 -1.13 20.89 31.45
C ILE A 581 -1.49 19.40 31.46
N HIS A 582 -2.24 18.98 32.47
CA HIS A 582 -2.67 17.59 32.65
C HIS A 582 -4.20 17.46 32.52
N ASN A 583 -4.70 16.23 32.35
CA ASN A 583 -6.11 15.95 32.06
C ASN A 583 -6.64 16.65 30.78
N LEU A 584 -5.74 16.86 29.80
CA LEU A 584 -6.10 17.31 28.45
C LEU A 584 -6.66 16.10 27.68
N ALA A 585 -7.94 16.18 27.32
CA ALA A 585 -8.58 15.20 26.44
C ALA A 585 -7.95 15.17 25.04
N ASP A 586 -8.16 14.09 24.29
CA ASP A 586 -7.63 13.93 22.94
C ASP A 586 -8.18 15.01 21.99
N GLY A 587 -7.32 15.90 21.50
CA GLY A 587 -7.68 16.94 20.54
C GLY A 587 -7.90 16.36 19.14
N ALA A 588 -8.77 16.96 18.32
CA ALA A 588 -9.08 16.45 16.99
C ALA A 588 -7.85 16.51 16.06
N ILE A 589 -7.30 15.33 15.69
CA ILE A 589 -6.18 15.20 14.75
C ILE A 589 -6.72 15.36 13.31
N ALA A 590 -6.99 16.62 12.93
CA ALA A 590 -7.53 16.99 11.63
C ALA A 590 -6.83 18.24 11.06
N ALA A 591 -6.78 18.33 9.73
CA ALA A 591 -6.20 19.48 9.04
C ALA A 591 -6.93 20.78 9.42
N GLY A 592 -6.18 21.77 9.92
CA GLY A 592 -6.73 23.05 10.37
C GLY A 592 -7.18 23.10 11.84
N SER A 593 -7.18 21.97 12.57
CA SER A 593 -7.55 21.89 14.00
C SER A 593 -6.82 22.92 14.87
N LYS A 594 -7.45 23.25 16.00
CA LYS A 594 -6.96 24.21 17.02
C LYS A 594 -6.99 23.62 18.43
N ASP A 595 -7.38 22.35 18.55
CA ASP A 595 -7.37 21.64 19.83
C ASP A 595 -5.91 21.36 20.24
N ALA A 596 -5.62 21.45 21.53
CA ALA A 596 -4.32 21.02 22.04
C ALA A 596 -4.25 19.48 22.06
N VAL A 597 -3.15 18.91 21.56
CA VAL A 597 -2.90 17.46 21.60
C VAL A 597 -2.17 17.05 22.88
N ASN A 598 -2.43 15.85 23.38
CA ASN A 598 -1.78 15.33 24.58
C ASN A 598 -0.64 14.34 24.27
N GLY A 599 0.06 13.91 25.33
CA GLY A 599 1.21 13.00 25.21
C GLY A 599 0.87 11.57 24.75
N GLY A 600 -0.38 11.12 24.87
CA GLY A 600 -0.85 9.84 24.34
C GLY A 600 -0.93 9.87 22.82
N GLN A 601 -1.60 10.90 22.27
CA GLN A 601 -1.72 11.11 20.83
C GLN A 601 -0.35 11.25 20.14
N LEU A 602 0.62 11.90 20.80
CA LEU A 602 2.00 12.00 20.30
C LEU A 602 2.76 10.65 20.43
N ALA A 603 2.46 9.84 21.43
CA ALA A 603 3.01 8.49 21.58
C ALA A 603 2.50 7.54 20.48
N ASP A 604 1.21 7.61 20.12
CA ASP A 604 0.64 6.81 19.03
C ASP A 604 1.31 7.15 17.68
N VAL A 605 1.54 8.44 17.40
CA VAL A 605 2.28 8.90 16.21
C VAL A 605 3.73 8.42 16.23
N ARG A 606 4.41 8.49 17.39
CA ARG A 606 5.78 7.97 17.57
C ARG A 606 5.85 6.47 17.29
N ASP A 607 4.94 5.68 17.86
CA ASP A 607 5.00 4.22 17.76
C ASP A 607 4.58 3.74 16.36
N SER A 608 3.62 4.42 15.72
CA SER A 608 3.28 4.22 14.32
C SER A 608 4.46 4.55 13.39
N LEU A 609 5.25 5.58 13.69
CA LEU A 609 6.45 5.94 12.92
C LEU A 609 7.60 4.95 13.17
N GLN A 610 7.82 4.54 14.42
CA GLN A 610 8.84 3.55 14.78
C GLN A 610 8.57 2.21 14.09
N GLY A 611 7.32 1.73 14.08
CA GLY A 611 6.95 0.52 13.34
C GLY A 611 7.25 0.61 11.83
N GLN A 612 7.03 1.77 11.21
CA GLN A 612 7.41 2.00 9.80
C GLN A 612 8.92 2.01 9.59
N ILE A 613 9.69 2.58 10.52
CA ILE A 613 11.17 2.55 10.51
C ILE A 613 11.68 1.12 10.65
N ASP A 614 11.14 0.33 11.59
CA ASP A 614 11.57 -1.06 11.85
C ASP A 614 11.26 -1.97 10.65
N ILE A 615 10.08 -1.81 10.03
CA ILE A 615 9.70 -2.48 8.78
C ILE A 615 10.68 -2.10 7.64
N THR A 616 10.98 -0.80 7.49
CA THR A 616 11.90 -0.31 6.45
C THR A 616 13.32 -0.84 6.64
N THR A 617 13.85 -0.79 7.87
CA THR A 617 15.14 -1.37 8.23
C THR A 617 15.18 -2.87 7.97
N THR A 618 14.10 -3.59 8.27
CA THR A 618 13.98 -5.03 7.99
C THR A 618 14.01 -5.32 6.49
N TYR A 619 13.27 -4.56 5.67
CA TYR A 619 13.32 -4.70 4.21
C TYR A 619 14.70 -4.40 3.64
N LEU A 620 15.36 -3.33 4.10
CA LEU A 620 16.72 -2.99 3.66
C LEU A 620 17.75 -4.05 4.06
N THR A 621 17.66 -4.58 5.28
CA THR A 621 18.53 -5.67 5.76
C THR A 621 18.31 -6.95 4.94
N ASN A 622 17.06 -7.30 4.63
CA ASN A 622 16.75 -8.46 3.80
C ASN A 622 17.18 -8.28 2.33
N PHE A 623 17.02 -7.07 1.77
CA PHE A 623 17.49 -6.73 0.44
C PHE A 623 19.02 -6.83 0.36
N GLN A 624 19.73 -6.23 1.32
CA GLN A 624 21.19 -6.31 1.42
C GLN A 624 21.66 -7.76 1.57
N THR A 625 21.06 -8.54 2.48
CA THR A 625 21.41 -9.95 2.71
C THR A 625 21.19 -10.81 1.46
N THR A 626 20.09 -10.60 0.71
CA THR A 626 19.79 -11.36 -0.51
C THR A 626 20.60 -10.91 -1.73
N LEU A 627 21.12 -9.69 -1.72
CA LEU A 627 22.09 -9.18 -2.69
C LEU A 627 23.51 -9.72 -2.41
N ASP A 628 24.00 -9.60 -1.17
CA ASP A 628 25.34 -10.04 -0.75
C ASP A 628 25.52 -11.56 -0.84
N SER A 629 24.45 -12.32 -0.56
CA SER A 629 24.43 -13.77 -0.78
C SER A 629 24.21 -14.18 -2.24
N GLY A 630 24.07 -13.22 -3.17
CA GLY A 630 23.82 -13.50 -4.58
C GLY A 630 22.53 -14.30 -4.84
N SER A 631 21.52 -14.19 -3.99
CA SER A 631 20.27 -14.97 -4.10
C SER A 631 19.17 -14.26 -4.90
N MET A 632 19.34 -12.97 -5.19
CA MET A 632 18.37 -12.10 -5.85
C MET A 632 18.97 -11.41 -7.09
N GLY A 633 18.12 -11.05 -8.06
CA GLY A 633 18.51 -10.43 -9.34
C GLY A 633 18.49 -11.41 -10.52
N LEU A 634 19.09 -11.02 -11.64
CA LEU A 634 19.19 -11.88 -12.84
C LEU A 634 20.35 -12.88 -12.78
N VAL A 635 21.41 -12.57 -12.05
CA VAL A 635 22.54 -13.49 -11.80
C VAL A 635 22.45 -13.97 -10.36
N LYS A 636 22.39 -15.29 -10.14
CA LYS A 636 22.17 -15.89 -8.82
C LYS A 636 23.08 -17.07 -8.52
N GLN A 637 23.51 -17.23 -7.26
CA GLN A 637 24.28 -18.36 -6.74
C GLN A 637 23.65 -18.89 -5.42
N VAL A 638 22.48 -19.52 -5.53
CA VAL A 638 21.60 -19.83 -4.38
C VAL A 638 22.11 -20.92 -3.42
N ASP A 639 23.01 -21.81 -3.85
CA ASP A 639 23.58 -22.89 -3.01
C ASP A 639 24.90 -22.48 -2.31
N GLY A 640 25.03 -21.19 -1.97
CA GLY A 640 26.22 -20.62 -1.34
C GLY A 640 27.45 -20.58 -2.26
N PRO A 641 28.67 -20.39 -1.71
CA PRO A 641 29.88 -20.07 -2.51
C PRO A 641 30.39 -21.21 -3.41
N LYS A 642 29.74 -22.38 -3.40
CA LYS A 642 29.99 -23.52 -4.30
C LYS A 642 28.81 -23.83 -5.23
N GLY A 643 27.69 -23.11 -5.10
CA GLY A 643 26.55 -23.24 -5.99
C GLY A 643 26.88 -22.83 -7.42
N VAL A 644 26.08 -23.30 -8.38
CA VAL A 644 26.21 -22.88 -9.78
C VAL A 644 25.77 -21.43 -9.90
N ILE A 645 26.61 -20.59 -10.52
CA ILE A 645 26.20 -19.24 -10.92
C ILE A 645 25.25 -19.37 -12.11
N THR A 646 23.99 -19.02 -11.89
CA THR A 646 22.93 -19.06 -12.89
C THR A 646 22.65 -17.65 -13.42
N VAL A 647 22.39 -17.54 -14.72
CA VAL A 647 22.08 -16.26 -15.39
C VAL A 647 20.70 -16.38 -16.01
N ALA A 648 19.80 -15.44 -15.69
CA ALA A 648 18.45 -15.31 -16.23
C ALA A 648 17.55 -16.57 -16.10
N LYS A 649 17.85 -17.52 -15.19
CA LYS A 649 17.20 -18.85 -15.14
C LYS A 649 15.68 -18.83 -14.96
N ASP A 650 15.15 -17.77 -14.35
CA ASP A 650 13.73 -17.60 -14.05
C ASP A 650 12.98 -16.81 -15.15
N THR A 651 13.64 -16.58 -16.29
CA THR A 651 13.16 -15.78 -17.43
C THR A 651 13.49 -16.46 -18.76
N GLY A 652 12.73 -16.13 -19.81
CA GLY A 652 13.00 -16.63 -21.17
C GLY A 652 14.07 -15.82 -21.92
N GLY A 653 14.45 -16.32 -23.09
CA GLY A 653 15.43 -15.71 -23.99
C GLY A 653 16.51 -16.71 -24.43
N THR A 654 17.04 -16.54 -25.63
CA THR A 654 18.00 -17.47 -26.26
C THR A 654 19.41 -16.88 -26.41
N THR A 655 19.67 -15.71 -25.84
CA THR A 655 20.88 -14.93 -26.09
C THR A 655 21.35 -14.23 -24.82
N VAL A 656 22.59 -14.48 -24.39
CA VAL A 656 23.30 -13.68 -23.40
C VAL A 656 24.32 -12.82 -24.14
N ASN A 657 24.04 -11.53 -24.29
CA ASN A 657 25.01 -10.60 -24.90
C ASN A 657 25.91 -9.97 -23.82
N ILE A 658 27.21 -10.01 -24.06
CA ILE A 658 28.26 -9.49 -23.16
C ILE A 658 29.07 -8.32 -23.76
N SER A 659 28.68 -7.81 -24.93
CA SER A 659 29.30 -6.63 -25.54
C SER A 659 29.19 -5.39 -24.64
N GLY A 660 30.14 -4.47 -24.75
CA GLY A 660 30.16 -3.18 -24.08
C GLY A 660 30.04 -2.01 -25.03
N THR A 661 30.25 -0.80 -24.49
CA THR A 661 30.55 0.41 -25.26
C THR A 661 31.71 0.22 -26.23
N ASP A 662 32.67 -0.60 -25.82
CA ASP A 662 33.94 -0.84 -26.51
C ASP A 662 33.86 -2.06 -27.46
N GLY A 663 32.65 -2.55 -27.73
CA GLY A 663 32.39 -3.70 -28.61
C GLY A 663 32.42 -5.05 -27.90
N ASN A 664 32.85 -6.10 -28.61
CA ASN A 664 32.81 -7.48 -28.12
C ASN A 664 33.86 -7.74 -27.03
N ARG A 665 33.49 -8.49 -25.99
CA ARG A 665 34.39 -8.85 -24.88
C ARG A 665 34.88 -10.30 -25.00
N VAL A 666 36.14 -10.53 -24.64
CA VAL A 666 36.72 -11.87 -24.48
C VAL A 666 36.24 -12.49 -23.16
N ILE A 667 35.72 -13.72 -23.22
CA ILE A 667 35.40 -14.50 -22.01
C ILE A 667 36.67 -15.25 -21.58
N THR A 668 37.09 -15.04 -20.34
CA THR A 668 38.22 -15.73 -19.71
C THR A 668 37.77 -16.43 -18.41
N GLY A 669 38.64 -17.25 -17.81
CA GLY A 669 38.28 -18.14 -16.69
C GLY A 669 37.47 -19.37 -17.10
N VAL A 670 37.26 -19.59 -18.41
CA VAL A 670 36.45 -20.68 -18.97
C VAL A 670 37.18 -22.02 -18.83
N ALA A 671 36.65 -22.92 -18.01
CA ALA A 671 37.11 -24.30 -17.90
C ALA A 671 36.94 -25.07 -19.23
N LYS A 672 37.53 -26.26 -19.36
CA LYS A 672 37.35 -27.09 -20.56
C LYS A 672 35.94 -27.70 -20.55
N GLY A 673 35.05 -27.22 -21.40
CA GLY A 673 33.71 -27.79 -21.59
C GLY A 673 33.74 -29.21 -22.15
N ALA A 674 32.72 -30.02 -21.86
CA ALA A 674 32.61 -31.37 -22.39
C ALA A 674 32.50 -31.39 -23.92
N VAL A 675 33.22 -32.29 -24.58
CA VAL A 675 33.22 -32.42 -26.05
C VAL A 675 32.47 -33.70 -26.44
N ASN A 676 31.18 -33.58 -26.71
CA ASN A 676 30.30 -34.64 -27.21
C ASN A 676 29.13 -34.02 -28.00
N ALA A 677 28.42 -34.82 -28.80
CA ALA A 677 27.36 -34.35 -29.71
C ALA A 677 26.13 -33.72 -29.01
N THR A 678 25.98 -33.88 -27.71
CA THR A 678 24.89 -33.35 -26.89
C THR A 678 25.33 -32.25 -25.90
N SER A 679 26.59 -31.81 -25.98
CA SER A 679 27.14 -30.83 -25.04
C SER A 679 26.60 -29.43 -25.30
N THR A 680 26.20 -28.75 -24.22
CA THR A 680 25.88 -27.31 -24.21
C THR A 680 26.99 -26.47 -23.57
N ASP A 681 28.13 -27.08 -23.22
CA ASP A 681 29.25 -26.39 -22.60
C ASP A 681 30.01 -25.52 -23.62
N VAL A 682 30.47 -24.35 -23.18
CA VAL A 682 31.40 -23.53 -23.96
C VAL A 682 32.79 -24.19 -23.99
N ILE A 683 33.37 -24.33 -25.19
CA ILE A 683 34.77 -24.75 -25.35
C ILE A 683 35.72 -23.55 -25.24
N ASN A 684 36.91 -23.77 -24.68
CA ASN A 684 37.94 -22.74 -24.58
C ASN A 684 39.04 -22.89 -25.65
N GLY A 685 39.85 -21.84 -25.83
CA GLY A 685 40.90 -21.79 -26.86
C GLY A 685 41.93 -22.93 -26.79
N SER A 686 42.15 -23.54 -25.61
CA SER A 686 43.07 -24.69 -25.51
C SER A 686 42.51 -25.95 -26.19
N GLN A 687 41.19 -26.11 -26.24
CA GLN A 687 40.52 -27.23 -26.93
C GLN A 687 40.55 -27.03 -28.44
N LEU A 688 40.28 -25.81 -28.91
CA LEU A 688 40.39 -25.46 -30.33
C LEU A 688 41.83 -25.58 -30.84
N ASN A 689 42.82 -25.06 -30.09
CA ASN A 689 44.23 -25.23 -30.44
C ASN A 689 44.65 -26.71 -30.48
N THR A 690 44.16 -27.55 -29.56
CA THR A 690 44.41 -29.01 -29.61
C THR A 690 43.90 -29.61 -30.92
N THR A 691 42.72 -29.18 -31.40
CA THR A 691 42.15 -29.63 -32.68
C THR A 691 42.98 -29.12 -33.86
N ASN A 692 43.35 -27.84 -33.88
CA ASN A 692 44.15 -27.25 -34.96
C ASN A 692 45.53 -27.90 -35.07
N GLN A 693 46.20 -28.15 -33.94
CA GLN A 693 47.48 -28.84 -33.88
C GLN A 693 47.39 -30.31 -34.35
N ALA A 694 46.28 -31.01 -34.05
CA ALA A 694 46.04 -32.34 -34.59
C ALA A 694 45.86 -32.31 -36.12
N VAL A 695 45.07 -31.38 -36.66
CA VAL A 695 44.86 -31.23 -38.12
C VAL A 695 46.17 -31.02 -38.87
N VAL A 696 47.02 -30.09 -38.41
CA VAL A 696 48.32 -29.83 -39.09
C VAL A 696 49.30 -30.98 -38.91
N SER A 697 49.25 -31.70 -37.77
CA SER A 697 50.07 -32.89 -37.56
C SER A 697 49.63 -34.10 -38.40
N TYR A 698 48.35 -34.21 -38.74
CA TYR A 698 47.82 -35.30 -39.58
C TYR A 698 47.97 -35.02 -41.08
N LEU A 699 47.94 -33.74 -41.49
CA LEU A 699 48.35 -33.33 -42.83
C LEU A 699 49.87 -33.47 -43.02
N GLY A 700 50.65 -33.04 -42.02
CA GLY A 700 52.10 -32.98 -42.14
C GLY A 700 52.53 -32.01 -43.25
N GLY A 701 53.56 -32.37 -44.02
CA GLY A 701 53.99 -31.59 -45.19
C GLY A 701 54.42 -30.14 -44.92
N GLY A 702 54.66 -29.75 -43.66
CA GLY A 702 54.91 -28.36 -43.26
C GLY A 702 53.67 -27.50 -43.02
N ALA A 703 52.47 -28.10 -42.99
CA ALA A 703 51.25 -27.41 -42.54
C ALA A 703 51.42 -26.84 -41.12
N GLY A 704 50.72 -25.73 -40.83
CA GLY A 704 50.82 -25.07 -39.53
C GLY A 704 49.60 -24.20 -39.22
N TYR A 705 49.51 -23.72 -37.98
CA TYR A 705 48.45 -22.81 -37.54
C TYR A 705 49.06 -21.63 -36.78
N ASP A 706 48.82 -20.41 -37.26
CA ASP A 706 49.25 -19.19 -36.58
C ASP A 706 48.21 -18.77 -35.53
N ASN A 707 48.61 -18.83 -34.27
CA ASN A 707 47.77 -18.46 -33.13
C ASN A 707 47.60 -16.94 -32.95
N ILE A 708 48.33 -16.10 -33.71
CA ILE A 708 48.20 -14.64 -33.69
C ILE A 708 47.24 -14.15 -34.78
N THR A 709 47.35 -14.66 -36.01
CA THR A 709 46.43 -14.32 -37.12
C THR A 709 45.23 -15.26 -37.26
N GLY A 710 45.16 -16.35 -36.46
CA GLY A 710 44.05 -17.30 -36.46
C GLY A 710 43.95 -18.17 -37.73
N SER A 711 45.05 -18.30 -38.49
CA SER A 711 45.04 -18.82 -39.86
C SER A 711 45.83 -20.11 -40.03
N PHE A 712 45.37 -21.00 -40.91
CA PHE A 712 46.11 -22.21 -41.31
C PHE A 712 47.06 -21.94 -42.48
N ASN A 713 48.31 -22.40 -42.34
CA ASN A 713 49.26 -22.53 -43.44
C ASN A 713 49.08 -23.90 -44.10
N ALA A 714 48.95 -23.92 -45.43
CA ALA A 714 48.79 -25.14 -46.20
C ALA A 714 50.06 -26.03 -46.16
N PRO A 715 49.91 -27.37 -46.25
CA PRO A 715 51.04 -28.27 -46.47
C PRO A 715 51.71 -28.03 -47.83
N ALA A 716 52.92 -28.55 -48.03
CA ALA A 716 53.63 -28.59 -49.30
C ALA A 716 54.07 -30.04 -49.61
N TYR A 717 53.21 -30.79 -50.31
CA TYR A 717 53.53 -32.16 -50.74
C TYR A 717 54.31 -32.13 -52.05
N LYS A 718 55.50 -32.74 -52.09
CA LYS A 718 56.31 -32.85 -53.32
C LYS A 718 55.96 -34.14 -54.06
N VAL A 719 55.59 -34.01 -55.33
CA VAL A 719 55.42 -35.14 -56.26
C VAL A 719 56.23 -34.81 -57.51
N ASP A 720 57.30 -35.59 -57.73
CA ASP A 720 58.41 -35.20 -58.62
C ASP A 720 58.87 -33.75 -58.28
N SER A 721 59.01 -32.89 -59.28
CA SER A 721 59.57 -31.55 -59.19
C SER A 721 58.51 -30.47 -58.95
N LYS A 722 57.30 -30.85 -58.49
CA LYS A 722 56.17 -29.95 -58.23
C LYS A 722 55.66 -30.08 -56.79
N GLU A 723 55.24 -28.95 -56.23
CA GLU A 723 54.61 -28.86 -54.91
C GLU A 723 53.10 -28.71 -55.03
N TYR A 724 52.38 -29.43 -54.18
CA TYR A 724 50.91 -29.49 -54.13
C TYR A 724 50.46 -29.11 -52.71
N ASN A 725 49.58 -28.12 -52.62
CA ASN A 725 49.17 -27.52 -51.35
C ASN A 725 48.01 -28.24 -50.62
N ASN A 726 47.59 -29.38 -51.15
CA ASN A 726 46.47 -30.17 -50.63
C ASN A 726 46.64 -31.65 -51.01
N VAL A 727 46.01 -32.54 -50.24
CA VAL A 727 46.19 -34.01 -50.38
C VAL A 727 45.63 -34.52 -51.71
N GLY A 728 44.48 -34.00 -52.17
CA GLY A 728 43.85 -34.43 -53.42
C GLY A 728 44.75 -34.23 -54.63
N GLY A 729 45.24 -33.00 -54.85
CA GLY A 729 46.14 -32.69 -55.96
C GLY A 729 47.46 -33.46 -55.93
N ALA A 730 47.96 -33.82 -54.75
CA ALA A 730 49.14 -34.68 -54.61
C ALA A 730 48.85 -36.14 -55.01
N ILE A 731 47.69 -36.68 -54.61
CA ILE A 731 47.25 -38.03 -55.00
C ILE A 731 46.95 -38.10 -56.51
N ASP A 732 46.30 -37.08 -57.08
CA ASP A 732 46.03 -37.00 -58.52
C ASP A 732 47.35 -36.94 -59.33
N ALA A 733 48.36 -36.22 -58.83
CA ALA A 733 49.68 -36.18 -59.45
C ALA A 733 50.41 -37.53 -59.39
N LEU A 734 50.31 -38.26 -58.27
CA LEU A 734 50.85 -39.62 -58.13
C LEU A 734 50.13 -40.61 -59.06
N ASN A 735 48.79 -40.60 -59.08
CA ASN A 735 47.97 -41.39 -59.98
C ASN A 735 48.34 -41.14 -61.46
N GLN A 736 48.54 -39.88 -61.85
CA GLN A 736 48.99 -39.56 -63.21
C GLN A 736 50.42 -40.03 -63.49
N ALA A 737 51.32 -40.00 -62.50
CA ALA A 737 52.67 -40.55 -62.61
C ALA A 737 52.67 -42.09 -62.77
N ASP A 738 51.83 -42.79 -62.03
CA ASP A 738 51.67 -44.25 -62.12
C ASP A 738 51.03 -44.67 -63.46
N GLN A 739 50.05 -43.93 -63.97
CA GLN A 739 49.51 -44.14 -65.33
C GLN A 739 50.59 -43.93 -66.42
N ASN A 740 51.46 -42.93 -66.24
CA ASN A 740 52.61 -42.71 -67.12
C ASN A 740 53.65 -43.83 -67.01
N LEU A 741 53.87 -44.39 -65.81
CA LEU A 741 54.76 -45.54 -65.60
C LEU A 741 54.19 -46.82 -66.22
N ASN A 742 52.90 -47.10 -66.03
CA ASN A 742 52.19 -48.21 -66.68
C ASN A 742 52.26 -48.11 -68.21
N SER A 743 52.12 -46.90 -68.76
CA SER A 743 52.28 -46.62 -70.19
C SER A 743 53.70 -46.89 -70.69
N LYS A 744 54.73 -46.56 -69.90
CA LYS A 744 56.14 -46.92 -70.19
C LYS A 744 56.36 -48.43 -70.14
N ILE A 745 55.81 -49.13 -69.15
CA ILE A 745 55.89 -50.60 -69.02
C ILE A 745 55.26 -51.28 -70.23
N ASN A 746 54.06 -50.87 -70.65
CA ASN A 746 53.41 -51.40 -71.85
C ASN A 746 54.24 -51.13 -73.12
N ASN A 747 54.92 -49.98 -73.23
CA ASN A 747 55.83 -49.72 -74.34
C ASN A 747 57.09 -50.61 -74.32
N VAL A 748 57.59 -50.97 -73.14
CA VAL A 748 58.68 -51.96 -72.98
C VAL A 748 58.20 -53.36 -73.35
N ASN A 749 57.00 -53.77 -72.90
CA ASN A 749 56.41 -55.07 -73.26
C ASN A 749 56.27 -55.20 -74.78
N ASN A 750 55.70 -54.21 -75.47
CA ASN A 750 55.57 -54.24 -76.93
C ASN A 750 56.95 -54.36 -77.63
N LYS A 751 57.95 -53.61 -77.17
CA LYS A 751 59.32 -53.68 -77.72
C LYS A 751 60.00 -55.04 -77.45
N LEU A 752 59.71 -55.66 -76.31
CA LEU A 752 60.21 -56.98 -75.97
C LEU A 752 59.54 -58.05 -76.83
N ASP A 753 58.21 -57.99 -76.97
CA ASP A 753 57.40 -58.82 -77.87
C ASP A 753 57.91 -58.76 -79.32
N ASP A 754 58.13 -57.57 -79.86
CA ASP A 754 58.60 -57.39 -81.23
C ASP A 754 60.05 -57.89 -81.42
N ALA A 755 60.92 -57.70 -80.41
CA ALA A 755 62.25 -58.30 -80.40
C ALA A 755 62.20 -59.84 -80.30
N PHE A 756 61.23 -60.39 -79.57
CA PHE A 756 61.03 -61.83 -79.44
C PHE A 756 60.49 -62.43 -80.75
N ARG A 757 59.50 -61.79 -81.40
CA ARG A 757 59.00 -62.17 -82.74
C ARG A 757 60.11 -62.11 -83.80
N ALA A 758 60.90 -61.04 -83.82
CA ALA A 758 62.04 -60.89 -84.72
C ALA A 758 63.14 -61.93 -84.46
N THR A 759 63.27 -62.40 -83.21
CA THR A 759 64.17 -63.51 -82.86
C THR A 759 63.59 -64.85 -83.29
N ASN A 760 62.28 -65.09 -83.10
CA ASN A 760 61.61 -66.31 -83.52
C ASN A 760 61.69 -66.48 -85.04
N HIS A 761 61.33 -65.46 -85.84
CA HIS A 761 61.46 -65.51 -87.30
C HIS A 761 62.89 -65.73 -87.80
N ARG A 762 63.91 -65.38 -87.01
CA ARG A 762 65.31 -65.70 -87.30
C ARG A 762 65.68 -67.14 -86.91
N ILE A 763 65.02 -67.72 -85.91
CA ILE A 763 65.13 -69.15 -85.57
C ILE A 763 64.39 -69.97 -86.64
N ASP A 764 63.14 -69.64 -86.96
CA ASP A 764 62.34 -70.25 -88.03
C ASP A 764 63.13 -70.27 -89.35
N SER A 765 63.64 -69.11 -89.79
CA SER A 765 64.44 -69.03 -91.03
C SER A 765 65.82 -69.71 -90.94
N VAL A 766 66.34 -70.01 -89.74
CA VAL A 766 67.55 -70.83 -89.57
C VAL A 766 67.21 -72.32 -89.59
N GLU A 767 66.07 -72.72 -89.03
CA GLU A 767 65.56 -74.09 -89.11
C GLU A 767 65.23 -74.47 -90.57
N ASP A 768 64.49 -73.62 -91.29
CA ASP A 768 64.21 -73.79 -92.73
C ASP A 768 65.52 -73.97 -93.52
N LYS A 769 66.50 -73.08 -93.33
CA LYS A 769 67.78 -73.13 -94.07
C LYS A 769 68.66 -74.31 -93.66
N ALA A 770 68.60 -74.76 -92.40
CA ALA A 770 69.31 -75.94 -91.94
C ALA A 770 68.68 -77.22 -92.51
N ASN A 771 67.34 -77.34 -92.47
CA ASN A 771 66.59 -78.45 -93.06
C ASN A 771 66.81 -78.54 -94.57
N ALA A 772 66.80 -77.40 -95.27
CA ALA A 772 67.11 -77.30 -96.68
C ALA A 772 68.57 -77.66 -97.01
N GLY A 773 69.54 -77.23 -96.18
CA GLY A 773 70.94 -77.65 -96.30
C GLY A 773 71.14 -79.15 -96.09
N ILE A 774 70.41 -79.76 -95.15
CA ILE A 774 70.39 -81.22 -94.93
C ILE A 774 69.77 -81.92 -96.14
N ALA A 775 68.65 -81.44 -96.67
CA ALA A 775 68.04 -81.97 -97.89
C ALA A 775 69.02 -81.88 -99.09
N ALA A 776 69.72 -80.75 -99.27
CA ALA A 776 70.74 -80.59 -100.31
C ALA A 776 71.91 -81.57 -100.15
N ALA A 777 72.37 -81.82 -98.91
CA ALA A 777 73.37 -82.85 -98.63
C ALA A 777 72.87 -84.28 -98.92
N MET A 778 71.61 -84.58 -98.62
CA MET A 778 70.98 -85.87 -98.93
C MET A 778 70.77 -86.09 -100.44
N ALA A 779 70.46 -85.05 -101.21
CA ALA A 779 70.29 -85.11 -102.66
C ALA A 779 71.60 -85.32 -103.43
N LEU A 780 72.77 -85.17 -102.78
CA LEU A 780 74.10 -85.29 -103.38
C LEU A 780 74.58 -86.76 -103.44
N GLU A 781 73.87 -87.58 -104.21
CA GLU A 781 74.20 -89.00 -104.46
C GLU A 781 75.61 -89.18 -105.09
N SER A 782 76.24 -90.33 -104.90
CA SER A 782 77.56 -90.65 -105.49
C SER A 782 77.43 -91.26 -106.89
N ALA A 783 77.80 -90.50 -107.92
CA ALA A 783 77.80 -90.98 -109.31
C ALA A 783 78.65 -92.27 -109.52
N PRO A 784 78.22 -93.23 -110.35
CA PRO A 784 78.86 -94.54 -110.48
C PRO A 784 80.37 -94.49 -110.81
N TYR A 785 81.18 -95.34 -110.18
CA TYR A 785 82.62 -95.39 -110.43
C TYR A 785 82.93 -96.25 -111.66
N ILE A 786 83.17 -95.63 -112.82
CA ILE A 786 83.43 -96.32 -114.09
C ILE A 786 84.71 -95.73 -114.72
N ALA A 787 85.72 -96.57 -114.91
CA ALA A 787 87.05 -96.17 -115.42
C ALA A 787 86.95 -95.43 -116.77
N GLY A 788 87.75 -94.38 -116.92
CA GLY A 788 87.83 -93.55 -118.13
C GLY A 788 86.61 -92.69 -118.47
N LYS A 789 85.42 -92.98 -117.93
CA LYS A 789 84.19 -92.25 -118.23
C LYS A 789 83.98 -91.05 -117.30
N TYR A 790 83.21 -90.10 -117.83
CA TYR A 790 82.40 -89.20 -117.00
C TYR A 790 81.09 -89.93 -116.71
N THR A 791 80.71 -89.99 -115.44
CA THR A 791 79.42 -90.53 -114.98
C THR A 791 78.67 -89.44 -114.24
N TYR A 792 77.34 -89.57 -114.19
CA TYR A 792 76.48 -88.67 -113.45
C TYR A 792 75.48 -89.42 -112.59
N ALA A 793 74.95 -88.73 -111.57
CA ALA A 793 73.79 -89.13 -110.79
C ALA A 793 72.95 -87.88 -110.52
N VAL A 794 71.64 -88.02 -110.39
CA VAL A 794 70.74 -86.92 -110.01
C VAL A 794 69.88 -87.43 -108.87
N GLY A 795 70.18 -86.99 -107.65
CA GLY A 795 69.39 -87.29 -106.47
C GLY A 795 68.34 -86.21 -106.25
N ALA A 796 67.20 -86.62 -105.69
CA ALA A 796 66.22 -85.72 -105.08
C ALA A 796 65.97 -86.18 -103.65
N ALA A 797 65.84 -85.24 -102.73
CA ALA A 797 65.64 -85.53 -101.30
C ALA A 797 64.61 -84.58 -100.68
N TYR A 798 64.00 -85.03 -99.59
CA TYR A 798 63.07 -84.26 -98.77
C TYR A 798 63.44 -84.43 -97.30
N HIS A 799 63.48 -83.33 -96.56
CA HIS A 799 63.75 -83.34 -95.12
C HIS A 799 62.97 -82.22 -94.43
N SER A 800 62.12 -82.59 -93.45
CA SER A 800 61.48 -81.65 -92.52
C SER A 800 60.81 -80.43 -93.17
N GLY A 801 60.06 -80.65 -94.26
CA GLY A 801 59.38 -79.60 -95.03
C GLY A 801 60.11 -79.19 -96.32
N GLU A 802 61.44 -79.27 -96.33
CA GLU A 802 62.29 -78.77 -97.40
C GLU A 802 62.63 -79.85 -98.44
N ASN A 803 62.71 -79.44 -99.71
CA ASN A 803 62.98 -80.29 -100.87
C ASN A 803 64.29 -79.88 -101.52
N ALA A 804 65.06 -80.83 -102.05
CA ALA A 804 66.31 -80.52 -102.76
C ALA A 804 66.59 -81.45 -103.94
N VAL A 805 67.33 -80.93 -104.92
CA VAL A 805 67.83 -81.67 -106.08
C VAL A 805 69.34 -81.48 -106.19
N GLY A 806 70.07 -82.59 -106.30
CA GLY A 806 71.52 -82.63 -106.35
C GLY A 806 72.04 -83.32 -107.61
N VAL A 807 72.87 -82.63 -108.38
CA VAL A 807 73.53 -83.17 -109.58
C VAL A 807 74.97 -83.56 -109.26
N THR A 808 75.17 -84.88 -109.36
CA THR A 808 76.38 -85.69 -109.34
C THR A 808 77.26 -85.69 -110.59
N LEU A 809 78.50 -85.20 -110.63
CA LEU A 809 79.44 -85.51 -111.73
C LEU A 809 80.72 -86.18 -111.20
N ARG A 810 81.11 -87.31 -111.78
CA ARG A 810 82.36 -88.01 -111.46
C ARG A 810 83.17 -88.25 -112.74
N LYS A 811 84.44 -87.86 -112.73
CA LYS A 811 85.44 -88.30 -113.71
C LYS A 811 86.37 -89.29 -113.06
N THR A 812 86.30 -90.54 -113.49
CA THR A 812 87.28 -91.57 -113.12
C THR A 812 88.47 -91.49 -114.07
N ALA A 813 89.68 -91.65 -113.54
CA ALA A 813 90.87 -91.85 -114.34
C ALA A 813 90.73 -93.05 -115.27
N ASP A 814 91.46 -93.01 -116.38
CA ASP A 814 91.38 -94.04 -117.43
C ASP A 814 91.97 -95.38 -116.96
N ASN A 815 92.86 -95.34 -115.96
CA ASN A 815 93.39 -96.51 -115.24
C ASN A 815 92.52 -96.99 -114.07
N GLY A 816 91.39 -96.35 -113.78
CA GLY A 816 90.46 -96.73 -112.71
C GLY A 816 90.99 -96.62 -111.27
N ARG A 817 92.14 -95.98 -111.01
CA ARG A 817 92.72 -95.89 -109.65
C ARG A 817 92.33 -94.65 -108.85
N TRP A 818 91.89 -93.57 -109.49
CA TRP A 818 91.36 -92.38 -108.83
C TRP A 818 90.15 -91.80 -109.58
N SER A 819 89.29 -91.07 -108.88
CA SER A 819 88.23 -90.25 -109.46
C SER A 819 88.07 -88.94 -108.71
N VAL A 820 87.81 -87.86 -109.45
CA VAL A 820 87.31 -86.60 -108.88
C VAL A 820 85.79 -86.61 -109.01
N THR A 821 85.11 -86.35 -107.90
CA THR A 821 83.65 -86.24 -107.79
C THR A 821 83.32 -84.79 -107.42
N GLY A 822 82.57 -84.09 -108.27
CA GLY A 822 82.03 -82.77 -107.98
C GLY A 822 80.50 -82.82 -108.08
N GLY A 823 79.80 -82.26 -107.11
CA GLY A 823 78.34 -82.18 -107.14
C GLY A 823 77.82 -80.87 -106.58
N VAL A 824 76.71 -80.41 -107.16
CA VAL A 824 76.00 -79.19 -106.74
C VAL A 824 74.56 -79.54 -106.42
N ALA A 825 74.02 -78.98 -105.35
CA ALA A 825 72.62 -79.15 -104.97
C ALA A 825 71.99 -77.82 -104.59
N VAL A 826 70.71 -77.71 -104.92
CA VAL A 826 69.85 -76.58 -104.57
C VAL A 826 68.62 -77.13 -103.85
N ALA A 827 68.16 -76.39 -102.85
CA ALA A 827 66.98 -76.71 -102.07
C ALA A 827 65.92 -75.61 -102.22
N SER A 828 64.72 -75.83 -101.69
CA SER A 828 63.61 -74.87 -101.70
C SER A 828 63.91 -73.59 -100.90
N GLN A 829 64.80 -73.67 -99.90
CA GLN A 829 65.36 -72.54 -99.17
C GLN A 829 66.90 -72.61 -99.11
N GLY A 830 67.55 -71.49 -98.78
CA GLY A 830 69.00 -71.44 -98.53
C GLY A 830 69.89 -71.37 -99.79
N ASP A 831 71.20 -71.32 -99.56
CA ASP A 831 72.21 -71.12 -100.61
C ASP A 831 72.64 -72.44 -101.29
N PRO A 832 73.05 -72.42 -102.58
CA PRO A 832 73.49 -73.63 -103.28
C PRO A 832 74.66 -74.35 -102.61
N SER A 833 74.46 -75.61 -102.26
CA SER A 833 75.48 -76.47 -101.63
C SER A 833 76.37 -77.13 -102.68
N VAL A 834 77.69 -77.05 -102.48
CA VAL A 834 78.69 -77.62 -103.40
C VAL A 834 79.57 -78.61 -102.64
N ARG A 835 79.75 -79.83 -103.18
CA ARG A 835 80.74 -80.79 -102.69
C ARG A 835 81.75 -81.15 -103.77
N ILE A 836 83.03 -81.20 -103.39
CA ILE A 836 84.10 -81.84 -104.16
C ILE A 836 84.75 -82.89 -103.26
N GLY A 837 84.95 -84.09 -103.81
CA GLY A 837 85.62 -85.20 -103.15
C GLY A 837 86.48 -85.98 -104.13
N ILE A 838 87.70 -86.30 -103.71
CA ILE A 838 88.61 -87.17 -104.46
C ILE A 838 88.57 -88.54 -103.79
N SER A 839 88.35 -89.60 -104.58
CA SER A 839 88.33 -90.98 -104.09
C SER A 839 89.18 -91.86 -105.00
N GLY A 840 90.10 -92.60 -104.42
CA GLY A 840 90.97 -93.55 -105.12
C GLY A 840 91.36 -94.71 -104.22
N VAL A 841 92.00 -95.71 -104.81
CA VAL A 841 92.51 -96.88 -104.08
C VAL A 841 94.02 -96.78 -103.96
N ILE A 842 94.51 -97.02 -102.74
CA ILE A 842 95.92 -97.14 -102.39
C ILE A 842 96.10 -98.62 -102.00
N ASP A 843 97.19 -99.24 -102.47
CA ASP A 843 97.56 -100.64 -102.14
C ASP A 843 98.25 -100.73 -100.77
#